data_AF-A0A556R8V2-F1
#
_entry.id   AF-A0A556R8V2-F1
#
_cell.length_a   1.000
_cell.length_b   1.000
_cell.length_c   1.000
_cell.angle_alpha   90.00
_cell.angle_beta   90.00
_cell.angle_gamma   90.00
#
_symmetry.space_group_name_H-M   'P 1'
#
loop_
_entity.id
_entity.type
_entity.pdbx_description
1 polymer ?
#
loop_
_entity_poly.entity_id
_entity_poly.type
_entity_poly.pdbx_seq_one_letter_code
_entity_poly.pdbx_strand_id
1 'polypeptide(L)'
;MEKEPENGKEDKKMDHEDRPGHRWILLAVTIGAMVAALAVVGAALIPSGPAAGSIRLPFSRGAKTADTETLHTWWQDNAEKQADAPVKDQAVRQSPFYSMKVAPAKTPANKFDSFTYLSLPRSGNPKIGYTEEDGAEFAANNDMSMSWSTFEYAADALIEVSLDTGQTINSADQVTIRPTGLGFDKKLMDDHTVRITVPYARTGYRFSVEFQPQQVTVYNDNTAGSGHLTMSPAGGASRVETEPRNAMMVFAQPKMDTSREDGLVPDKEAENVYLPKPGKLTREELESLPDHVDTLYFAPGTYYMGGQYRSELANVRWIYLAPGAYVKGAFKFLSTGDTDFRITGYGVLSGEQYVYEADTTDGYKHLAPGKGNCWSSCVKMLQFQSPQSGPKQTLLMRGITVATPPYHSFVMYGNEDGDFQMEVNNYQQVGGWYWQTDGLELYKGSSLRNSFLHSNDDVIKLYHSDVSVDNNVIWKVENGPVFQWGWGPRTISRIQVSNTDVIHNRMWWRWTKNHCIFNSSPSIIDVDSTATADTTQEMTDVSFVNTNVEGMVNCVIRIYALEGMKRVTIDGLHVESWNKMSPEGHMNNFTAFTDPSGRPVTIGNQVRDHEGLLIKDYTVGGVTILKSKGNWASNKLGRLDFDGRLWENWDTE
;
A
#
# COMPACT_ATOMS: atom_id res chain seq x y z
N MET A 1 5.41 68.69 -34.80
CA MET A 1 6.42 68.35 -33.78
C MET A 1 5.69 67.51 -32.76
N GLU A 2 5.51 66.23 -33.09
CA GLU A 2 6.17 65.05 -32.49
C GLU A 2 5.68 64.79 -31.06
N LYS A 3 5.16 63.63 -30.67
CA LYS A 3 4.59 62.42 -31.30
C LYS A 3 3.99 61.65 -30.11
N GLU A 4 2.71 61.29 -30.13
CA GLU A 4 2.13 60.29 -29.22
C GLU A 4 2.30 58.87 -29.79
N PRO A 5 2.34 57.81 -28.97
CA PRO A 5 2.24 56.42 -29.42
C PRO A 5 0.82 55.86 -29.22
N GLU A 6 0.32 55.13 -30.23
CA GLU A 6 -0.87 54.29 -30.11
C GLU A 6 -0.50 52.81 -29.96
N ASN A 7 -1.27 52.16 -29.08
CA ASN A 7 -1.25 50.74 -28.75
C ASN A 7 -1.66 49.85 -29.92
N GLY A 8 -1.03 48.67 -29.99
CA GLY A 8 -1.55 47.52 -30.74
C GLY A 8 -1.16 46.23 -30.02
N LYS A 9 -2.16 45.52 -29.49
CA LYS A 9 -2.06 44.16 -28.93
C LYS A 9 -1.78 43.15 -30.04
N GLU A 10 -0.94 42.16 -29.75
CA GLU A 10 -1.00 40.84 -30.38
C GLU A 10 -0.68 39.75 -29.35
N ASP A 11 -1.64 38.84 -29.17
CA ASP A 11 -1.53 37.60 -28.42
C ASP A 11 -0.57 36.64 -29.13
N LYS A 12 0.39 36.07 -28.37
CA LYS A 12 1.14 34.88 -28.79
C LYS A 12 0.92 33.74 -27.82
N LYS A 13 0.24 32.71 -28.32
CA LYS A 13 0.34 31.31 -27.86
C LYS A 13 1.81 30.93 -27.73
N MET A 14 2.19 30.39 -26.58
CA MET A 14 3.44 29.65 -26.41
C MET A 14 3.11 28.16 -26.39
N ASP A 15 3.44 27.50 -27.50
CA ASP A 15 3.59 26.06 -27.57
C ASP A 15 4.81 25.66 -26.72
N HIS A 16 4.60 24.74 -25.76
CA HIS A 16 5.70 24.11 -25.03
C HIS A 16 6.19 22.91 -25.83
N GLU A 17 7.27 23.14 -26.59
CA GLU A 17 8.06 22.11 -27.26
C GLU A 17 8.92 21.31 -26.28
N ASP A 18 8.93 20.00 -26.51
CA ASP A 18 9.81 18.97 -25.97
C ASP A 18 11.28 19.41 -25.83
N ARG A 19 11.88 19.13 -24.66
CA ARG A 19 13.33 19.03 -24.50
C ARG A 19 13.73 17.82 -23.65
N PRO A 20 14.87 17.17 -23.98
CA PRO A 20 15.13 15.78 -23.66
C PRO A 20 15.66 15.61 -22.22
N GLY A 21 14.94 14.85 -21.40
CA GLY A 21 15.44 14.37 -20.11
C GLY A 21 16.64 13.43 -20.30
N HIS A 22 17.79 13.81 -19.75
CA HIS A 22 19.00 13.00 -19.75
C HIS A 22 18.95 11.96 -18.63
N ARG A 23 18.90 10.69 -19.06
CA ARG A 23 19.59 9.49 -18.57
C ARG A 23 19.74 9.32 -17.05
N TRP A 24 18.96 8.36 -16.54
CA TRP A 24 19.42 7.43 -15.51
C TRP A 24 20.60 6.62 -16.04
N ILE A 25 21.77 6.76 -15.43
CA ILE A 25 22.86 5.79 -15.60
C ILE A 25 22.66 4.72 -14.51
N LEU A 26 21.91 3.66 -14.83
CA LEU A 26 22.19 2.36 -14.24
C LEU A 26 23.46 1.84 -14.90
N LEU A 27 24.49 1.64 -14.10
CA LEU A 27 25.74 1.03 -14.54
C LEU A 27 25.49 -0.47 -14.79
N ALA A 28 25.01 -0.82 -15.99
CA ALA A 28 24.99 -2.20 -16.46
C ALA A 28 26.42 -2.61 -16.82
N VAL A 29 27.05 -3.44 -15.98
CA VAL A 29 28.32 -4.10 -16.33
C VAL A 29 28.00 -5.27 -17.25
N THR A 30 28.32 -5.11 -18.54
CA THR A 30 28.38 -6.20 -19.51
C THR A 30 29.62 -7.05 -19.24
N ILE A 31 29.43 -8.28 -18.74
CA ILE A 31 30.46 -9.32 -18.80
C ILE A 31 30.12 -10.24 -19.97
N GLY A 32 30.90 -10.11 -21.04
CA GLY A 32 30.95 -11.11 -22.10
C GLY A 32 31.67 -12.37 -21.60
N ALA A 33 31.01 -13.52 -21.73
CA ALA A 33 31.68 -14.82 -21.67
C ALA A 33 31.31 -15.61 -22.92
N MET A 34 32.33 -15.88 -23.75
CA MET A 34 32.24 -16.76 -24.91
C MET A 34 31.94 -18.19 -24.45
N VAL A 35 30.90 -18.78 -25.05
CA VAL A 35 30.61 -20.21 -24.98
C VAL A 35 31.49 -20.92 -26.02
N ALA A 36 32.41 -21.76 -25.57
CA ALA A 36 32.97 -22.83 -26.39
C ALA A 36 32.23 -24.13 -26.08
N ALA A 37 31.46 -24.60 -27.05
CA ALA A 37 30.73 -25.85 -26.99
C ALA A 37 31.70 -27.06 -27.05
N LEU A 38 31.53 -28.00 -26.13
CA LEU A 38 32.01 -29.37 -26.28
C LEU A 38 30.90 -30.30 -25.81
N ALA A 39 30.23 -30.90 -26.80
CA ALA A 39 29.24 -31.94 -26.62
C ALA A 39 29.94 -33.24 -26.21
N VAL A 40 29.53 -33.81 -25.08
CA VAL A 40 29.74 -35.23 -24.78
C VAL A 40 28.39 -35.83 -24.43
N VAL A 41 27.92 -36.69 -25.32
CA VAL A 41 26.74 -37.53 -25.17
C VAL A 41 27.05 -38.60 -24.12
N GLY A 42 26.34 -38.57 -23.01
CA GLY A 42 26.37 -39.61 -21.98
C GLY A 42 24.95 -39.92 -21.54
N ALA A 43 24.35 -40.96 -22.14
CA ALA A 43 23.07 -41.50 -21.71
C ALA A 43 23.24 -42.18 -20.34
N ALA A 44 22.50 -41.72 -19.33
CA ALA A 44 22.34 -42.42 -18.07
C ALA A 44 20.86 -42.44 -17.69
N LEU A 45 20.32 -43.66 -17.58
CA LEU A 45 18.96 -43.98 -17.19
C LEU A 45 18.66 -43.46 -15.77
N ILE A 46 17.55 -42.73 -15.61
CA ILE A 46 16.96 -42.42 -14.30
C ILE A 46 15.69 -43.27 -14.14
N PRO A 47 15.50 -43.99 -13.02
CA PRO A 47 14.33 -44.84 -12.81
C PRO A 47 13.07 -44.00 -12.59
N SER A 48 11.97 -44.40 -13.22
CA SER A 48 10.63 -43.86 -13.01
C SER A 48 10.12 -44.16 -11.60
N GLY A 49 10.08 -43.14 -10.75
CA GLY A 49 9.29 -43.11 -9.51
C GLY A 49 7.81 -42.80 -9.79
N PRO A 50 6.88 -43.19 -8.91
CA PRO A 50 5.46 -43.23 -9.22
C PRO A 50 4.88 -41.82 -9.37
N ALA A 51 4.08 -41.64 -10.42
CA ALA A 51 3.27 -40.45 -10.65
C ALA A 51 2.41 -40.14 -9.42
N ALA A 52 2.58 -38.95 -8.85
CA ALA A 52 1.65 -38.39 -7.88
C ALA A 52 0.29 -38.23 -8.58
N GLY A 53 -0.63 -39.13 -8.27
CA GLY A 53 -1.99 -39.10 -8.79
C GLY A 53 -2.65 -37.77 -8.40
N SER A 54 -3.23 -37.11 -9.40
CA SER A 54 -4.13 -35.99 -9.19
C SER A 54 -5.36 -36.47 -8.41
N ILE A 55 -5.34 -36.25 -7.10
CA ILE A 55 -6.54 -36.42 -6.28
C ILE A 55 -7.49 -35.27 -6.64
N ARG A 56 -8.34 -35.49 -7.65
CA ARG A 56 -9.57 -34.72 -7.81
C ARG A 56 -10.48 -35.12 -6.66
N LEU A 57 -10.47 -34.34 -5.59
CA LEU A 57 -11.49 -34.45 -4.56
C LEU A 57 -12.86 -34.13 -5.20
N PRO A 58 -13.90 -34.94 -4.91
CA PRO A 58 -15.23 -34.72 -5.46
C PRO A 58 -15.80 -33.38 -4.97
N PHE A 59 -16.56 -32.72 -5.86
CA PHE A 59 -17.38 -31.52 -5.61
C PHE A 59 -17.91 -31.49 -4.16
N SER A 60 -17.47 -30.50 -3.37
CA SER A 60 -17.94 -30.32 -2.00
C SER A 60 -19.40 -29.88 -1.99
N ARG A 61 -20.14 -30.26 -0.94
CA ARG A 61 -21.36 -29.56 -0.54
C ARG A 61 -21.10 -28.05 -0.58
N GLY A 62 -22.08 -27.27 -1.07
CA GLY A 62 -21.96 -25.81 -1.15
C GLY A 62 -21.55 -25.18 0.18
N ALA A 63 -20.75 -24.11 0.11
CA ALA A 63 -20.31 -23.37 1.29
C ALA A 63 -21.51 -22.87 2.10
N LYS A 64 -21.42 -22.95 3.43
CA LYS A 64 -22.46 -22.50 4.33
C LYS A 64 -22.11 -21.09 4.82
N THR A 65 -22.65 -20.06 4.18
CA THR A 65 -22.41 -18.65 4.54
C THR A 65 -23.47 -18.11 5.51
N ALA A 66 -23.18 -16.98 6.16
CA ALA A 66 -24.14 -16.25 6.98
C ALA A 66 -24.67 -15.03 6.22
N ASP A 67 -25.97 -14.77 6.31
CA ASP A 67 -26.56 -13.47 6.04
C ASP A 67 -27.63 -13.20 7.11
N THR A 68 -27.19 -12.58 8.19
CA THR A 68 -28.01 -12.30 9.37
C THR A 68 -27.81 -10.86 9.81
N GLU A 69 -28.65 -10.38 10.72
CA GLU A 69 -28.52 -9.03 11.30
C GLU A 69 -27.16 -8.78 11.95
N THR A 70 -26.46 -9.81 12.42
CA THR A 70 -25.21 -9.65 13.20
C THR A 70 -23.96 -10.18 12.52
N LEU A 71 -24.10 -10.94 11.43
CA LEU A 71 -22.99 -11.55 10.71
C LEU A 71 -23.35 -11.72 9.24
N HIS A 72 -22.47 -11.30 8.35
CA HIS A 72 -22.53 -11.60 6.92
C HIS A 72 -21.16 -12.10 6.42
N THR A 73 -21.16 -13.27 5.79
CA THR A 73 -20.02 -13.88 5.11
C THR A 73 -20.45 -14.28 3.70
N TRP A 74 -19.49 -14.45 2.79
CA TRP A 74 -19.79 -14.79 1.40
C TRP A 74 -18.80 -15.81 0.84
N TRP A 75 -19.11 -16.30 -0.36
CA TRP A 75 -18.35 -17.32 -1.07
C TRP A 75 -18.20 -16.98 -2.57
N GLN A 76 -17.28 -17.68 -3.25
CA GLN A 76 -17.08 -17.60 -4.71
C GLN A 76 -17.09 -19.02 -5.29
N ASP A 77 -18.14 -19.38 -6.01
CA ASP A 77 -18.31 -20.73 -6.57
C ASP A 77 -17.38 -21.01 -7.77
N ASN A 78 -16.91 -19.94 -8.41
CA ASN A 78 -15.96 -19.92 -9.53
C ASN A 78 -14.49 -19.85 -9.06
N ALA A 79 -14.21 -20.20 -7.81
CA ALA A 79 -12.88 -20.07 -7.25
C ALA A 79 -11.89 -21.12 -7.78
N GLU A 80 -10.63 -20.70 -7.94
CA GLU A 80 -9.50 -21.58 -8.25
C GLU A 80 -8.53 -21.59 -7.06
N LYS A 81 -8.46 -22.73 -6.36
CA LYS A 81 -7.56 -22.96 -5.21
C LYS A 81 -6.15 -23.31 -5.71
N GLN A 82 -5.34 -22.31 -6.01
CA GLN A 82 -3.96 -22.45 -6.52
C GLN A 82 -3.07 -21.24 -6.18
N ALA A 83 -1.76 -21.45 -6.14
CA ALA A 83 -0.77 -20.43 -5.73
C ALA A 83 0.44 -20.29 -6.68
N ASP A 84 0.36 -20.81 -7.91
CA ASP A 84 1.52 -20.95 -8.81
C ASP A 84 1.32 -20.38 -10.22
N ALA A 85 0.09 -20.02 -10.60
CA ALA A 85 -0.22 -19.52 -11.94
C ALA A 85 -1.33 -18.45 -11.92
N PRO A 86 -1.49 -17.62 -12.97
CA PRO A 86 -2.65 -16.75 -13.13
C PRO A 86 -3.96 -17.55 -13.12
N VAL A 87 -5.03 -16.96 -12.58
CA VAL A 87 -6.39 -17.55 -12.66
C VAL A 87 -7.10 -17.10 -13.93
N LYS A 88 -8.11 -17.86 -14.36
CA LYS A 88 -8.96 -17.46 -15.50
C LYS A 88 -9.66 -16.12 -15.23
N ASP A 89 -10.04 -15.42 -16.29
CA ASP A 89 -10.76 -14.14 -16.24
C ASP A 89 -11.97 -14.20 -15.30
N GLN A 90 -12.81 -15.22 -15.47
CA GLN A 90 -14.02 -15.42 -14.69
C GLN A 90 -13.79 -16.14 -13.36
N ALA A 91 -12.57 -16.42 -12.93
CA ALA A 91 -12.28 -17.14 -11.69
C ALA A 91 -11.70 -16.22 -10.60
N VAL A 92 -11.90 -16.57 -9.33
CA VAL A 92 -11.28 -15.86 -8.20
C VAL A 92 -10.25 -16.76 -7.53
N ARG A 93 -9.07 -16.24 -7.25
CA ARG A 93 -8.05 -17.04 -6.56
C ARG A 93 -8.43 -17.27 -5.10
N GLN A 94 -8.51 -18.54 -4.71
CA GLN A 94 -8.72 -18.97 -3.34
C GLN A 94 -7.39 -19.41 -2.73
N SER A 95 -7.16 -19.08 -1.45
CA SER A 95 -5.98 -19.53 -0.72
C SER A 95 -5.93 -21.06 -0.63
N PRO A 96 -4.81 -21.71 -1.04
CA PRO A 96 -4.54 -23.09 -0.73
C PRO A 96 -3.94 -23.29 0.68
N PHE A 97 -3.58 -22.20 1.35
CA PHE A 97 -2.83 -22.23 2.61
C PHE A 97 -3.72 -22.05 3.84
N TYR A 98 -4.85 -21.37 3.70
CA TYR A 98 -5.74 -21.07 4.81
C TYR A 98 -7.20 -21.27 4.43
N SER A 99 -7.98 -21.72 5.42
CA SER A 99 -9.44 -21.66 5.39
C SER A 99 -9.96 -20.98 6.66
N MET A 100 -11.08 -20.26 6.52
CA MET A 100 -11.65 -19.48 7.61
C MET A 100 -13.14 -19.72 7.79
N LYS A 101 -13.54 -19.86 9.06
CA LYS A 101 -14.95 -19.89 9.48
C LYS A 101 -15.23 -18.82 10.52
N VAL A 102 -16.46 -18.33 10.55
CA VAL A 102 -16.93 -17.33 11.51
C VAL A 102 -18.20 -17.83 12.19
N ALA A 103 -18.33 -17.56 13.49
CA ALA A 103 -19.54 -17.80 14.26
C ALA A 103 -19.84 -16.60 15.16
N PRO A 104 -21.11 -16.24 15.42
CA PRO A 104 -21.43 -15.30 16.48
C PRO A 104 -20.98 -15.86 17.84
N ALA A 105 -20.35 -15.04 18.69
CA ALA A 105 -19.80 -15.52 19.96
C ALA A 105 -20.85 -16.14 20.90
N LYS A 106 -22.10 -15.68 20.82
CA LYS A 106 -23.24 -16.23 21.58
C LYS A 106 -23.70 -17.60 21.08
N THR A 107 -23.39 -17.98 19.85
CA THR A 107 -23.78 -19.27 19.24
C THR A 107 -22.59 -19.96 18.55
N PRO A 108 -21.54 -20.34 19.31
CA PRO A 108 -20.27 -20.82 18.76
C PRO A 108 -20.36 -22.11 17.92
N ALA A 109 -21.46 -22.87 18.03
CA ALA A 109 -21.73 -24.04 17.21
C ALA A 109 -22.17 -23.68 15.77
N ASN A 110 -22.69 -22.47 15.56
CA ASN A 110 -23.17 -22.00 14.26
C ASN A 110 -22.02 -21.36 13.47
N LYS A 111 -21.17 -22.23 12.91
CA LYS A 111 -20.06 -21.81 12.05
C LYS A 111 -20.53 -21.61 10.61
N PHE A 112 -19.95 -20.62 9.96
CA PHE A 112 -20.18 -20.23 8.57
C PHE A 112 -18.85 -20.04 7.85
N ASP A 113 -18.77 -20.49 6.62
CA ASP A 113 -17.59 -20.33 5.78
C ASP A 113 -17.43 -18.86 5.37
N SER A 114 -16.18 -18.39 5.33
CA SER A 114 -15.81 -17.06 4.86
C SER A 114 -14.74 -17.20 3.78
N PHE A 115 -15.00 -16.67 2.58
CA PHE A 115 -14.06 -16.81 1.47
C PHE A 115 -12.69 -16.24 1.84
N THR A 116 -11.64 -17.00 1.54
CA THR A 116 -10.25 -16.59 1.77
C THR A 116 -9.59 -16.39 0.42
N TYR A 117 -9.48 -15.12 0.02
CA TYR A 117 -8.82 -14.68 -1.20
C TYR A 117 -7.30 -14.89 -1.11
N LEU A 118 -6.62 -14.80 -2.24
CA LEU A 118 -5.17 -14.88 -2.32
C LEU A 118 -4.61 -13.93 -3.38
N SER A 119 -3.57 -13.20 -3.02
CA SER A 119 -2.72 -12.43 -3.93
C SER A 119 -1.34 -13.07 -4.01
N LEU A 120 -0.79 -13.07 -5.23
CA LEU A 120 0.57 -13.52 -5.52
C LEU A 120 1.38 -12.36 -6.13
N PRO A 121 2.70 -12.33 -5.92
CA PRO A 121 3.62 -11.53 -6.72
C PRO A 121 3.34 -11.74 -8.22
N ARG A 122 3.20 -10.64 -8.97
CA ARG A 122 2.85 -10.64 -10.40
C ARG A 122 1.54 -11.37 -10.75
N SER A 123 0.68 -11.64 -9.77
CA SER A 123 -0.49 -12.51 -9.92
C SER A 123 -0.15 -13.93 -10.39
N GLY A 124 1.10 -14.39 -10.21
CA GLY A 124 1.62 -15.64 -10.74
C GLY A 124 2.08 -15.59 -12.20
N ASN A 125 2.08 -14.42 -12.84
CA ASN A 125 2.64 -14.25 -14.18
C ASN A 125 4.18 -14.17 -14.14
N PRO A 126 4.86 -14.56 -15.23
CA PRO A 126 6.22 -14.09 -15.47
C PRO A 126 6.23 -12.57 -15.73
N LYS A 127 7.41 -11.97 -15.87
CA LYS A 127 7.55 -10.62 -16.43
C LYS A 127 7.07 -10.65 -17.89
N ILE A 128 6.16 -9.76 -18.27
CA ILE A 128 5.53 -9.73 -19.60
C ILE A 128 5.94 -8.44 -20.32
N GLY A 129 6.80 -8.56 -21.33
CA GLY A 129 7.23 -7.42 -22.14
C GLY A 129 8.41 -6.64 -21.58
N TYR A 130 9.05 -7.13 -20.51
CA TYR A 130 10.18 -6.48 -19.84
C TYR A 130 11.08 -7.47 -19.10
N THR A 131 12.26 -7.03 -18.64
CA THR A 131 13.25 -7.89 -17.95
C THR A 131 13.91 -7.23 -16.73
N GLU A 132 13.89 -5.91 -16.65
CA GLU A 132 14.35 -5.13 -15.50
C GLU A 132 13.54 -5.43 -14.23
N GLU A 133 14.09 -5.04 -13.09
CA GLU A 133 13.45 -5.26 -11.79
C GLU A 133 12.13 -4.51 -11.67
N ASP A 134 11.13 -5.18 -11.09
CA ASP A 134 9.80 -4.63 -10.85
C ASP A 134 9.47 -4.53 -9.35
N GLY A 135 10.42 -4.88 -8.48
CA GLY A 135 10.29 -4.88 -7.03
C GLY A 135 9.66 -6.14 -6.44
N ALA A 136 9.05 -7.00 -7.27
CA ALA A 136 8.42 -8.23 -6.82
C ALA A 136 9.38 -9.43 -6.80
N GLU A 137 10.66 -9.26 -7.16
CA GLU A 137 11.65 -10.34 -7.30
C GLU A 137 11.75 -11.21 -6.06
N PHE A 138 11.99 -10.61 -4.89
CA PHE A 138 12.19 -11.36 -3.66
C PHE A 138 10.95 -12.20 -3.31
N ALA A 139 9.78 -11.57 -3.33
CA ALA A 139 8.53 -12.24 -3.01
C ALA A 139 8.21 -13.36 -4.01
N ALA A 140 8.37 -13.10 -5.31
CA ALA A 140 8.10 -14.09 -6.37
C ALA A 140 9.06 -15.29 -6.31
N ASN A 141 10.36 -15.05 -6.11
CA ASN A 141 11.38 -16.10 -6.07
C ASN A 141 11.30 -16.98 -4.83
N ASN A 142 10.53 -16.57 -3.82
CA ASN A 142 10.39 -17.28 -2.55
C ASN A 142 8.93 -17.67 -2.29
N ASP A 143 8.09 -17.78 -3.32
CA ASP A 143 6.71 -18.25 -3.22
C ASP A 143 5.92 -17.55 -2.10
N MET A 144 6.17 -16.24 -1.92
CA MET A 144 5.44 -15.47 -0.92
C MET A 144 4.03 -15.17 -1.43
N SER A 145 3.08 -15.09 -0.50
CA SER A 145 1.69 -14.80 -0.84
C SER A 145 0.98 -14.04 0.27
N MET A 146 -0.14 -13.40 -0.09
CA MET A 146 -1.00 -12.71 0.87
C MET A 146 -2.43 -13.20 0.72
N SER A 147 -2.86 -14.02 1.68
CA SER A 147 -4.26 -14.42 1.83
C SER A 147 -5.01 -13.38 2.67
N TRP A 148 -6.30 -13.20 2.40
CA TRP A 148 -7.16 -12.44 3.29
C TRP A 148 -8.60 -12.94 3.28
N SER A 149 -9.31 -12.75 4.37
CA SER A 149 -10.76 -12.95 4.43
C SER A 149 -11.43 -11.75 5.07
N THR A 150 -12.55 -11.33 4.48
CA THR A 150 -13.38 -10.22 4.95
C THR A 150 -14.74 -10.77 5.35
N PHE A 151 -15.26 -10.27 6.45
CA PHE A 151 -16.65 -10.52 6.86
C PHE A 151 -17.22 -9.29 7.57
N GLU A 152 -18.54 -9.20 7.60
CA GLU A 152 -19.25 -8.14 8.31
C GLU A 152 -19.82 -8.65 9.63
N TYR A 153 -19.72 -7.86 10.69
CA TYR A 153 -20.24 -8.23 12.01
C TYR A 153 -20.78 -7.02 12.79
N ALA A 154 -21.75 -7.28 13.66
CA ALA A 154 -22.37 -6.26 14.53
C ALA A 154 -22.40 -6.66 16.02
N ALA A 155 -21.74 -7.76 16.36
CA ALA A 155 -21.57 -8.31 17.71
C ALA A 155 -20.33 -9.20 17.74
N ASP A 156 -19.76 -9.44 18.92
CA ASP A 156 -18.56 -10.27 19.09
C ASP A 156 -18.63 -11.57 18.26
N ALA A 157 -17.54 -11.87 17.57
CA ALA A 157 -17.43 -13.02 16.69
C ALA A 157 -16.30 -13.94 17.15
N LEU A 158 -16.46 -15.24 16.86
CA LEU A 158 -15.40 -16.22 16.97
C LEU A 158 -14.99 -16.58 15.55
N ILE A 159 -13.73 -16.37 15.22
CA ILE A 159 -13.17 -16.83 13.96
C ILE A 159 -12.33 -18.07 14.19
N GLU A 160 -12.42 -19.04 13.29
CA GLU A 160 -11.52 -20.20 13.24
C GLU A 160 -10.70 -20.10 11.97
N VAL A 161 -9.38 -20.02 12.13
CA VAL A 161 -8.41 -20.01 11.02
C VAL A 161 -7.67 -21.33 11.05
N SER A 162 -7.75 -22.07 9.95
CA SER A 162 -7.08 -23.36 9.77
C SER A 162 -5.92 -23.21 8.79
N LEU A 163 -4.77 -23.79 9.13
CA LEU A 163 -3.60 -23.91 8.25
C LEU A 163 -3.75 -25.18 7.38
N ASP A 164 -3.98 -25.00 6.09
CA ASP A 164 -4.29 -26.05 5.12
C ASP A 164 -3.02 -26.67 4.48
N THR A 165 -1.82 -26.33 4.94
CA THR A 165 -0.54 -26.78 4.36
C THR A 165 -0.12 -28.20 4.77
N GLY A 166 -0.82 -28.78 5.75
CA GLY A 166 -0.43 -30.04 6.41
C GLY A 166 0.62 -29.88 7.50
N GLN A 167 1.12 -28.66 7.74
CA GLN A 167 1.92 -28.36 8.93
C GLN A 167 1.02 -28.21 10.16
N THR A 168 1.57 -28.49 11.34
CA THR A 168 0.83 -28.49 12.60
C THR A 168 1.43 -27.53 13.63
N ILE A 169 0.59 -27.17 14.60
CA ILE A 169 0.90 -26.42 15.82
C ILE A 169 0.42 -27.21 17.04
N ASN A 170 1.07 -27.02 18.18
CA ASN A 170 0.76 -27.69 19.44
C ASN A 170 0.22 -26.74 20.53
N SER A 171 0.25 -25.43 20.28
CA SER A 171 -0.26 -24.38 21.17
C SER A 171 -0.78 -23.19 20.37
N ALA A 172 -1.78 -22.49 20.90
CA ALA A 172 -2.24 -21.22 20.37
C ALA A 172 -1.18 -20.10 20.47
N ASP A 173 -0.14 -20.28 21.29
CA ASP A 173 0.99 -19.35 21.40
C ASP A 173 1.90 -19.41 20.17
N GLN A 174 1.82 -20.48 19.37
CA GLN A 174 2.47 -20.57 18.07
C GLN A 174 1.73 -19.81 16.97
N VAL A 175 0.68 -19.06 17.31
CA VAL A 175 0.00 -18.14 16.41
C VAL A 175 0.10 -16.73 16.95
N THR A 176 0.79 -15.84 16.24
CA THR A 176 0.84 -14.42 16.59
C THR A 176 -0.28 -13.68 15.89
N ILE A 177 -0.95 -12.75 16.60
CA ILE A 177 -1.89 -11.79 16.00
C ILE A 177 -1.17 -10.45 15.95
N ARG A 178 -1.11 -9.82 14.78
CA ARG A 178 -0.56 -8.46 14.62
C ARG A 178 -1.62 -7.49 14.10
N PRO A 179 -1.81 -6.29 14.67
CA PRO A 179 -1.01 -5.68 15.74
C PRO A 179 -1.10 -6.44 17.07
N THR A 180 0.05 -6.66 17.72
CA THR A 180 0.17 -7.42 18.97
C THR A 180 -0.54 -6.74 20.14
N GLY A 181 -0.68 -5.40 20.07
CA GLY A 181 -1.44 -4.60 21.03
C GLY A 181 -2.93 -4.94 21.10
N LEU A 182 -3.49 -5.67 20.12
CA LEU A 182 -4.90 -6.09 20.15
C LEU A 182 -5.20 -7.07 21.28
N GLY A 183 -4.23 -7.90 21.69
CA GLY A 183 -4.37 -8.78 22.84
C GLY A 183 -5.55 -9.77 22.76
N PHE A 184 -5.99 -10.16 21.57
CA PHE A 184 -7.15 -11.04 21.41
C PHE A 184 -6.93 -12.42 22.02
N ASP A 185 -8.00 -12.96 22.63
CA ASP A 185 -8.00 -14.31 23.16
C ASP A 185 -7.90 -15.34 22.03
N LYS A 186 -6.97 -16.28 22.19
CA LYS A 186 -6.76 -17.39 21.26
C LYS A 186 -6.99 -18.73 21.95
N LYS A 187 -7.59 -19.68 21.24
CA LYS A 187 -7.75 -21.05 21.69
C LYS A 187 -7.39 -22.03 20.58
N LEU A 188 -6.58 -23.02 20.90
CA LEU A 188 -6.29 -24.13 19.99
C LEU A 188 -7.52 -25.04 19.89
N MET A 189 -7.99 -25.30 18.67
CA MET A 189 -9.15 -26.17 18.42
C MET A 189 -8.72 -27.60 18.07
N ASP A 190 -7.67 -27.71 17.27
CA ASP A 190 -6.97 -28.93 16.86
C ASP A 190 -5.53 -28.54 16.47
N ASP A 191 -4.76 -29.47 15.92
CA ASP A 191 -3.34 -29.28 15.62
C ASP A 191 -3.06 -28.39 14.40
N HIS A 192 -4.06 -27.81 13.75
CA HIS A 192 -3.86 -26.87 12.65
C HIS A 192 -4.85 -25.69 12.66
N THR A 193 -5.74 -25.61 13.65
CA THR A 193 -6.80 -24.60 13.73
C THR A 193 -6.75 -23.82 15.04
N VAL A 194 -6.70 -22.50 14.92
CA VAL A 194 -6.82 -21.57 16.05
C VAL A 194 -8.17 -20.86 15.98
N ARG A 195 -8.83 -20.76 17.12
CA ARG A 195 -9.99 -19.88 17.32
C ARG A 195 -9.53 -18.57 17.94
N ILE A 196 -10.01 -17.46 17.41
CA ILE A 196 -9.75 -16.11 17.91
C ILE A 196 -11.08 -15.45 18.26
N THR A 197 -11.17 -14.85 19.45
CA THR A 197 -12.31 -14.03 19.85
C THR A 197 -12.10 -12.60 19.37
N VAL A 198 -12.95 -12.13 18.45
CA VAL A 198 -12.90 -10.78 17.90
C VAL A 198 -14.06 -9.98 18.51
N PRO A 199 -13.79 -9.06 19.45
CA PRO A 199 -14.84 -8.21 20.03
C PRO A 199 -15.41 -7.29 18.95
N TYR A 200 -16.66 -6.86 19.10
CA TYR A 200 -17.24 -5.87 18.20
C TYR A 200 -16.69 -4.47 18.45
N ALA A 201 -16.20 -3.85 17.38
CA ALA A 201 -15.89 -2.44 17.30
C ALA A 201 -16.59 -1.82 16.09
N ARG A 202 -17.13 -0.60 16.25
CA ARG A 202 -17.71 0.19 15.15
C ARG A 202 -16.71 0.53 14.05
N THR A 203 -15.42 0.52 14.38
CA THR A 203 -14.32 0.70 13.44
C THR A 203 -13.92 -0.62 12.78
N GLY A 204 -14.38 -1.77 13.28
CA GLY A 204 -13.91 -3.11 12.90
C GLY A 204 -12.49 -3.40 13.38
N TYR A 205 -11.88 -4.48 12.86
CA TYR A 205 -10.46 -4.80 13.02
C TYR A 205 -9.83 -5.27 11.71
N ARG A 206 -8.55 -4.95 11.52
CA ARG A 206 -7.70 -5.48 10.43
C ARG A 206 -6.42 -6.00 11.06
N PHE A 207 -6.16 -7.29 10.94
CA PHE A 207 -5.03 -7.91 11.63
C PHE A 207 -4.50 -9.12 10.86
N SER A 208 -3.23 -9.42 11.07
CA SER A 208 -2.57 -10.62 10.58
C SER A 208 -2.72 -11.77 11.57
N VAL A 209 -2.86 -12.99 11.06
CA VAL A 209 -2.84 -14.25 11.82
C VAL A 209 -1.65 -15.07 11.36
N GLU A 210 -0.66 -15.22 12.23
CA GLU A 210 0.66 -15.67 11.84
C GLU A 210 1.06 -16.98 12.52
N PHE A 211 0.94 -18.07 11.79
CA PHE A 211 1.35 -19.39 12.26
C PHE A 211 2.88 -19.50 12.25
N GLN A 212 3.47 -19.92 13.38
CA GLN A 212 4.91 -20.11 13.51
C GLN A 212 5.51 -21.01 12.41
N PRO A 213 4.89 -22.13 11.98
CA PRO A 213 5.41 -22.94 10.87
C PRO A 213 5.47 -22.24 9.50
N GLN A 214 4.80 -21.09 9.36
CA GLN A 214 4.81 -20.27 8.15
C GLN A 214 5.82 -19.11 8.22
N GLN A 215 6.45 -18.87 9.37
CA GLN A 215 7.42 -17.80 9.54
C GLN A 215 8.69 -18.08 8.75
N VAL A 216 9.16 -17.07 8.02
CA VAL A 216 10.43 -17.08 7.29
C VAL A 216 11.24 -15.85 7.69
N THR A 217 12.55 -16.04 7.80
CA THR A 217 13.46 -14.93 8.07
C THR A 217 14.02 -14.42 6.75
N VAL A 218 13.91 -13.10 6.56
CA VAL A 218 14.45 -12.36 5.43
C VAL A 218 15.82 -11.83 5.81
N TYR A 219 16.78 -11.98 4.91
CA TYR A 219 18.13 -11.46 5.05
C TYR A 219 18.49 -10.58 3.86
N ASN A 220 19.44 -9.66 4.07
CA ASN A 220 20.17 -8.98 3.01
C ASN A 220 21.51 -9.73 2.84
N ASP A 221 21.82 -10.18 1.62
CA ASP A 221 23.03 -10.95 1.31
C ASP A 221 24.34 -10.16 1.41
N ASN A 222 24.25 -8.85 1.68
CA ASN A 222 25.34 -7.92 1.86
C ASN A 222 26.26 -7.75 0.65
N THR A 223 25.84 -8.18 -0.54
CA THR A 223 26.58 -8.00 -1.79
C THR A 223 26.79 -6.52 -2.14
N ALA A 224 27.54 -6.25 -3.23
CA ALA A 224 27.93 -4.88 -3.60
C ALA A 224 26.72 -3.95 -3.81
N GLY A 225 26.91 -2.66 -3.56
CA GLY A 225 25.81 -1.69 -3.54
C GLY A 225 25.00 -1.83 -2.24
N SER A 226 23.68 -2.00 -2.38
CA SER A 226 22.77 -2.18 -1.25
C SER A 226 22.63 -3.64 -0.80
N GLY A 227 23.13 -4.61 -1.58
CA GLY A 227 22.87 -6.04 -1.41
C GLY A 227 21.59 -6.48 -2.15
N HIS A 228 21.11 -7.69 -1.86
CA HIS A 228 19.80 -8.20 -2.29
C HIS A 228 19.13 -8.98 -1.16
N LEU A 229 17.79 -9.02 -1.16
CA LEU A 229 17.06 -9.87 -0.22
C LEU A 229 17.19 -11.36 -0.58
N THR A 230 17.32 -12.19 0.45
CA THR A 230 17.41 -13.64 0.36
C THR A 230 16.82 -14.31 1.60
N MET A 231 16.44 -15.58 1.49
CA MET A 231 16.10 -16.42 2.65
C MET A 231 17.30 -17.22 3.19
N SER A 232 18.46 -17.10 2.54
CA SER A 232 19.68 -17.77 2.97
C SER A 232 20.44 -16.93 4.01
N PRO A 233 20.77 -17.48 5.20
CA PRO A 233 21.64 -16.82 6.16
C PRO A 233 23.14 -16.93 5.79
N ALA A 234 23.48 -17.53 4.65
CA ALA A 234 24.87 -17.79 4.26
C ALA A 234 25.64 -16.49 3.92
N GLY A 235 26.97 -16.60 3.82
CA GLY A 235 27.81 -15.50 3.30
C GLY A 235 27.90 -14.26 4.19
N GLY A 236 27.48 -14.33 5.45
CA GLY A 236 27.45 -13.16 6.34
C GLY A 236 26.25 -12.25 6.09
N ALA A 237 25.14 -12.81 5.60
CA ALA A 237 23.89 -12.08 5.36
C ALA A 237 23.32 -11.44 6.64
N SER A 238 22.81 -10.22 6.50
CA SER A 238 22.23 -9.43 7.59
C SER A 238 20.74 -9.70 7.72
N ARG A 239 20.28 -10.13 8.90
CA ARG A 239 18.85 -10.34 9.16
C ARG A 239 18.07 -9.02 9.02
N VAL A 240 17.02 -9.02 8.20
CA VAL A 240 16.16 -7.86 7.91
C VAL A 240 14.86 -7.93 8.71
N GLU A 241 14.08 -9.01 8.55
CA GLU A 241 12.77 -9.18 9.19
C GLU A 241 12.42 -10.67 9.35
N THR A 242 11.36 -11.01 10.08
CA THR A 242 10.72 -12.32 10.08
C THR A 242 9.21 -12.19 9.99
N GLU A 243 8.64 -12.72 8.92
CA GLU A 243 7.21 -12.62 8.62
C GLU A 243 6.69 -13.94 8.03
N PRO A 244 5.37 -14.15 7.93
CA PRO A 244 4.80 -15.31 7.24
C PRO A 244 5.17 -15.34 5.75
N ARG A 245 5.61 -16.50 5.25
CA ARG A 245 5.76 -16.74 3.79
C ARG A 245 4.41 -16.60 3.09
N ASN A 246 3.40 -17.26 3.64
CA ASN A 246 2.02 -17.13 3.21
C ASN A 246 1.28 -16.35 4.30
N ALA A 247 1.03 -15.07 4.08
CA ALA A 247 0.32 -14.23 5.04
C ALA A 247 -1.18 -14.56 5.07
N MET A 248 -1.81 -14.35 6.22
CA MET A 248 -3.26 -14.44 6.41
C MET A 248 -3.78 -13.19 7.12
N MET A 249 -4.48 -12.34 6.39
CA MET A 249 -5.15 -11.16 6.93
C MET A 249 -6.62 -11.46 7.24
N VAL A 250 -7.13 -10.85 8.30
CA VAL A 250 -8.54 -10.85 8.65
C VAL A 250 -9.05 -9.41 8.68
N PHE A 251 -10.09 -9.15 7.89
CA PHE A 251 -10.80 -7.88 7.85
C PHE A 251 -12.19 -8.07 8.46
N ALA A 252 -12.29 -7.89 9.78
CA ALA A 252 -13.56 -7.94 10.51
C ALA A 252 -14.22 -6.56 10.45
N GLN A 253 -15.10 -6.35 9.48
CA GLN A 253 -15.67 -5.04 9.17
C GLN A 253 -17.01 -4.83 9.88
N PRO A 254 -17.31 -3.62 10.40
CA PRO A 254 -18.63 -3.36 10.97
C PRO A 254 -19.68 -3.63 9.88
N LYS A 255 -20.79 -4.26 10.25
CA LYS A 255 -21.90 -4.45 9.29
C LYS A 255 -22.36 -3.08 8.79
N MET A 256 -22.44 -2.90 7.47
CA MET A 256 -22.90 -1.62 6.91
C MET A 256 -24.31 -1.32 7.39
N ASP A 257 -24.56 -0.09 7.84
CA ASP A 257 -25.92 0.34 8.11
C ASP A 257 -26.65 0.50 6.76
N THR A 258 -27.60 -0.40 6.51
CA THR A 258 -28.42 -0.41 5.30
C THR A 258 -29.66 0.46 5.43
N SER A 259 -29.93 1.03 6.61
CA SER A 259 -30.90 2.12 6.74
C SER A 259 -30.31 3.32 6.01
N ARG A 260 -31.05 3.89 5.06
CA ARG A 260 -30.54 4.77 4.00
C ARG A 260 -29.85 6.08 4.48
N GLU A 261 -29.74 6.31 5.79
CA GLU A 261 -29.26 7.56 6.39
C GLU A 261 -27.75 7.79 6.22
N ASP A 262 -26.91 6.75 6.15
CA ASP A 262 -25.45 6.92 5.99
C ASP A 262 -24.99 7.05 4.52
N GLY A 263 -25.87 6.78 3.56
CA GLY A 263 -25.57 6.92 2.12
C GLY A 263 -24.40 6.04 1.63
N LEU A 264 -24.18 4.87 2.25
CA LEU A 264 -23.09 3.94 1.91
C LEU A 264 -23.48 2.83 0.93
N VAL A 265 -24.77 2.56 0.81
CA VAL A 265 -25.32 1.55 -0.10
C VAL A 265 -26.38 2.23 -0.98
N PRO A 266 -26.21 2.26 -2.31
CA PRO A 266 -27.22 2.83 -3.19
C PRO A 266 -28.46 1.92 -3.28
N ASP A 267 -29.62 2.53 -3.52
CA ASP A 267 -30.85 1.80 -3.79
C ASP A 267 -30.76 1.14 -5.17
N LYS A 268 -30.54 -0.18 -5.21
CA LYS A 268 -30.37 -0.93 -6.47
C LYS A 268 -31.57 -0.87 -7.43
N GLU A 269 -32.74 -0.45 -6.95
CA GLU A 269 -33.95 -0.31 -7.78
C GLU A 269 -34.15 1.13 -8.28
N ALA A 270 -33.26 2.07 -7.93
CA ALA A 270 -33.36 3.46 -8.37
C ALA A 270 -33.00 3.61 -9.86
N GLU A 271 -33.71 4.50 -10.56
CA GLU A 271 -33.60 4.68 -12.01
C GLU A 271 -32.19 5.14 -12.46
N ASN A 272 -31.43 5.78 -11.59
CA ASN A 272 -30.06 6.24 -11.85
C ASN A 272 -28.97 5.18 -11.59
N VAL A 273 -29.36 3.95 -11.24
CA VAL A 273 -28.42 2.87 -10.89
C VAL A 273 -28.35 1.83 -12.02
N TYR A 274 -27.14 1.56 -12.50
CA TYR A 274 -26.86 0.47 -13.41
C TYR A 274 -26.22 -0.71 -12.69
N LEU A 275 -26.69 -1.92 -13.00
CA LEU A 275 -26.21 -3.19 -12.45
C LEU A 275 -25.48 -3.97 -13.54
N PRO A 276 -24.14 -3.88 -13.65
CA PRO A 276 -23.37 -4.73 -14.54
C PRO A 276 -23.61 -6.20 -14.25
N LYS A 277 -23.57 -7.05 -15.28
CA LYS A 277 -23.71 -8.50 -15.11
C LYS A 277 -22.33 -9.13 -14.82
N PRO A 278 -22.23 -10.12 -13.92
CA PRO A 278 -20.98 -10.87 -13.73
C PRO A 278 -20.46 -11.41 -15.07
N GLY A 279 -19.15 -11.26 -15.30
CA GLY A 279 -18.50 -11.59 -16.55
C GLY A 279 -17.63 -10.45 -17.09
N LYS A 280 -17.42 -10.47 -18.42
CA LYS A 280 -16.61 -9.47 -19.10
C LYS A 280 -17.35 -8.12 -19.13
N LEU A 281 -16.69 -7.09 -18.63
CA LEU A 281 -17.10 -5.69 -18.75
C LEU A 281 -16.49 -5.09 -20.02
N THR A 282 -17.28 -4.33 -20.79
CA THR A 282 -16.78 -3.66 -22.00
C THR A 282 -16.83 -2.14 -21.88
N ARG A 283 -16.15 -1.47 -22.82
CA ARG A 283 -16.24 -0.01 -22.97
C ARG A 283 -17.67 0.43 -23.24
N GLU A 284 -18.34 -0.25 -24.15
CA GLU A 284 -19.71 0.08 -24.56
C GLU A 284 -20.70 -0.07 -23.39
N GLU A 285 -20.46 -1.03 -22.48
CA GLU A 285 -21.31 -1.25 -21.32
C GLU A 285 -21.18 -0.13 -20.27
N LEU A 286 -19.95 0.32 -19.96
CA LEU A 286 -19.71 1.21 -18.83
C LEU A 286 -19.54 2.69 -19.21
N GLU A 287 -19.07 2.97 -20.43
CA GLU A 287 -18.76 4.35 -20.88
C GLU A 287 -19.88 4.95 -21.75
N SER A 288 -20.89 4.17 -22.15
CA SER A 288 -22.04 4.63 -22.96
C SER A 288 -23.38 4.54 -22.21
N LEU A 289 -23.34 4.68 -20.88
CA LEU A 289 -24.54 4.70 -20.05
C LEU A 289 -25.40 5.94 -20.33
N PRO A 290 -26.74 5.84 -20.19
CA PRO A 290 -27.62 7.01 -20.29
C PRO A 290 -27.21 8.11 -19.30
N ASP A 291 -27.41 9.38 -19.67
CA ASP A 291 -26.98 10.55 -18.86
C ASP A 291 -27.57 10.61 -17.44
N HIS A 292 -28.72 9.96 -17.21
CA HIS A 292 -29.34 9.91 -15.88
C HIS A 292 -28.73 8.83 -14.97
N VAL A 293 -27.91 7.92 -15.51
CA VAL A 293 -27.22 6.88 -14.76
C VAL A 293 -25.91 7.43 -14.23
N ASP A 294 -25.83 7.57 -12.91
CA ASP A 294 -24.68 8.13 -12.21
C ASP A 294 -24.05 7.13 -11.22
N THR A 295 -24.61 5.92 -11.12
CA THR A 295 -24.23 4.93 -10.12
C THR A 295 -24.04 3.55 -10.74
N LEU A 296 -22.90 2.91 -10.46
CA LEU A 296 -22.61 1.52 -10.78
C LEU A 296 -22.75 0.65 -9.53
N TYR A 297 -23.67 -0.32 -9.55
CA TYR A 297 -23.86 -1.29 -8.48
C TYR A 297 -23.34 -2.66 -8.93
N PHE A 298 -22.18 -3.07 -8.40
CA PHE A 298 -21.65 -4.41 -8.59
C PHE A 298 -22.18 -5.34 -7.49
N ALA A 299 -23.12 -6.20 -7.86
CA ALA A 299 -23.66 -7.24 -6.99
C ALA A 299 -22.61 -8.35 -6.71
N PRO A 300 -22.86 -9.28 -5.77
CA PRO A 300 -21.96 -10.41 -5.57
C PRO A 300 -21.74 -11.20 -6.86
N GLY A 301 -20.48 -11.45 -7.20
CA GLY A 301 -20.09 -12.02 -8.48
C GLY A 301 -18.70 -11.57 -8.93
N THR A 302 -18.21 -12.14 -10.03
CA THR A 302 -16.90 -11.81 -10.60
C THR A 302 -17.07 -11.06 -11.90
N TYR A 303 -16.35 -9.96 -12.04
CA TYR A 303 -16.37 -9.06 -13.18
C TYR A 303 -14.94 -8.83 -13.67
N TYR A 304 -14.73 -8.65 -14.97
CA TYR A 304 -13.38 -8.43 -15.49
C TYR A 304 -13.33 -7.55 -16.74
N MET A 305 -12.37 -6.63 -16.76
CA MET A 305 -12.08 -5.74 -17.89
C MET A 305 -11.00 -6.33 -18.82
N GLY A 306 -10.15 -7.22 -18.31
CA GLY A 306 -8.94 -7.69 -18.99
C GLY A 306 -7.77 -6.73 -18.83
N GLY A 307 -6.56 -7.16 -19.20
CA GLY A 307 -5.34 -6.36 -19.06
C GLY A 307 -5.17 -5.22 -20.06
N GLN A 308 -6.14 -4.99 -20.94
CA GLN A 308 -6.07 -4.02 -22.05
C GLN A 308 -7.16 -2.94 -22.00
N TYR A 309 -7.83 -2.82 -20.85
CA TYR A 309 -8.94 -1.90 -20.67
C TYR A 309 -9.04 -1.49 -19.20
N ARG A 310 -9.18 -0.19 -18.95
CA ARG A 310 -9.76 0.37 -17.72
C ARG A 310 -10.95 1.24 -18.11
N SER A 311 -11.93 1.37 -17.23
CA SER A 311 -13.12 2.15 -17.53
C SER A 311 -12.89 3.66 -17.28
N GLU A 312 -13.24 4.48 -18.27
CA GLU A 312 -13.26 5.94 -18.18
C GLU A 312 -14.71 6.46 -18.07
N LEU A 313 -15.08 6.93 -16.89
CA LEU A 313 -16.45 7.23 -16.50
C LEU A 313 -16.75 8.72 -16.62
N ALA A 314 -17.64 9.08 -17.55
CA ALA A 314 -18.07 10.46 -17.77
C ALA A 314 -19.15 10.93 -16.78
N ASN A 315 -20.20 10.10 -16.57
CA ASN A 315 -21.40 10.48 -15.80
C ASN A 315 -21.49 9.80 -14.43
N VAL A 316 -20.73 8.72 -14.22
CA VAL A 316 -20.80 7.95 -12.97
C VAL A 316 -20.03 8.69 -11.88
N ARG A 317 -20.70 8.91 -10.75
CA ARG A 317 -20.13 9.47 -9.52
C ARG A 317 -20.06 8.48 -8.37
N TRP A 318 -20.83 7.40 -8.42
CA TRP A 318 -20.87 6.39 -7.36
C TRP A 318 -20.58 4.98 -7.89
N ILE A 319 -19.52 4.35 -7.39
CA ILE A 319 -19.28 2.91 -7.55
C ILE A 319 -19.55 2.21 -6.22
N TYR A 320 -20.47 1.25 -6.23
CA TYR A 320 -20.74 0.36 -5.10
C TYR A 320 -20.28 -1.07 -5.41
N LEU A 321 -19.39 -1.61 -4.59
CA LEU A 321 -18.90 -2.98 -4.66
C LEU A 321 -19.50 -3.79 -3.50
N ALA A 322 -20.57 -4.54 -3.77
CA ALA A 322 -21.24 -5.33 -2.73
C ALA A 322 -20.25 -6.33 -2.07
N PRO A 323 -20.46 -6.71 -0.80
CA PRO A 323 -19.70 -7.81 -0.21
C PRO A 323 -19.86 -9.08 -1.06
N GLY A 324 -18.75 -9.66 -1.52
CA GLY A 324 -18.73 -10.76 -2.49
C GLY A 324 -18.64 -10.34 -3.96
N ALA A 325 -18.63 -9.05 -4.28
CA ALA A 325 -18.22 -8.57 -5.61
C ALA A 325 -16.69 -8.62 -5.75
N TYR A 326 -16.20 -9.11 -6.90
CA TYR A 326 -14.79 -9.13 -7.26
C TYR A 326 -14.61 -8.58 -8.68
N VAL A 327 -14.16 -7.34 -8.79
CA VAL A 327 -14.00 -6.62 -10.06
C VAL A 327 -12.52 -6.59 -10.43
N LYS A 328 -12.13 -7.27 -11.51
CA LYS A 328 -10.80 -7.17 -12.10
C LYS A 328 -10.76 -6.00 -13.08
N GLY A 329 -10.12 -4.91 -12.71
CA GLY A 329 -10.10 -3.69 -13.50
C GLY A 329 -9.69 -2.46 -12.71
N ALA A 330 -9.91 -1.29 -13.31
CA ALA A 330 -9.61 0.01 -12.74
C ALA A 330 -10.59 1.07 -13.26
N PHE A 331 -10.75 2.16 -12.52
CA PHE A 331 -11.71 3.23 -12.84
C PHE A 331 -11.04 4.61 -12.88
N LYS A 332 -11.40 5.39 -13.90
CA LYS A 332 -11.02 6.79 -14.06
C LYS A 332 -12.28 7.64 -14.16
N PHE A 333 -12.48 8.57 -13.23
CA PHE A 333 -13.57 9.53 -13.26
C PHE A 333 -13.15 10.75 -14.07
N LEU A 334 -13.95 11.10 -15.09
CA LEU A 334 -13.68 12.20 -16.01
C LEU A 334 -14.41 13.49 -15.63
N SER A 335 -15.45 13.40 -14.80
CA SER A 335 -16.25 14.56 -14.45
C SER A 335 -15.48 15.55 -13.59
N THR A 336 -15.40 16.79 -14.06
CA THR A 336 -14.88 17.93 -13.31
C THR A 336 -15.99 18.86 -12.80
N GLY A 337 -17.25 18.55 -13.11
CA GLY A 337 -18.42 19.32 -12.68
C GLY A 337 -19.12 18.73 -11.44
N ASP A 338 -18.97 17.43 -11.21
CA ASP A 338 -19.56 16.75 -10.06
C ASP A 338 -18.84 17.08 -8.75
N THR A 339 -19.61 17.17 -7.68
CA THR A 339 -19.15 17.63 -6.36
C THR A 339 -19.10 16.53 -5.30
N ASP A 340 -19.77 15.39 -5.52
CA ASP A 340 -19.85 14.28 -4.58
C ASP A 340 -19.61 12.95 -5.31
N PHE A 341 -18.41 12.40 -5.09
CA PHE A 341 -18.01 11.08 -5.56
C PHE A 341 -18.05 10.08 -4.43
N ARG A 342 -18.39 8.83 -4.75
CA ARG A 342 -18.49 7.76 -3.77
C ARG A 342 -17.90 6.47 -4.34
N ILE A 343 -17.04 5.82 -3.56
CA ILE A 343 -16.59 4.46 -3.82
C ILE A 343 -16.75 3.66 -2.54
N THR A 344 -17.77 2.82 -2.49
CA THR A 344 -18.24 2.21 -1.24
C THR A 344 -18.51 0.73 -1.39
N GLY A 345 -18.58 0.01 -0.27
CA GLY A 345 -18.92 -1.41 -0.22
C GLY A 345 -17.71 -2.28 0.14
N TYR A 346 -17.96 -3.50 0.65
CA TYR A 346 -16.89 -4.43 1.08
C TYR A 346 -16.44 -5.42 -0.02
N GLY A 347 -16.67 -5.07 -1.29
CA GLY A 347 -16.15 -5.81 -2.43
C GLY A 347 -14.68 -5.52 -2.75
N VAL A 348 -14.16 -6.21 -3.76
CA VAL A 348 -12.75 -6.13 -4.18
C VAL A 348 -12.61 -5.52 -5.57
N LEU A 349 -11.68 -4.57 -5.71
CA LEU A 349 -11.18 -4.04 -6.98
C LEU A 349 -9.75 -4.54 -7.20
N SER A 350 -9.53 -5.43 -8.17
CA SER A 350 -8.26 -6.11 -8.40
C SER A 350 -7.59 -5.67 -9.71
N GLY A 351 -6.31 -5.30 -9.63
CA GLY A 351 -5.46 -4.99 -10.77
C GLY A 351 -4.76 -6.21 -11.39
N GLU A 352 -5.10 -7.43 -10.97
CA GLU A 352 -4.33 -8.66 -11.24
C GLU A 352 -4.09 -8.98 -12.72
N GLN A 353 -4.89 -8.41 -13.64
CA GLN A 353 -4.80 -8.60 -15.08
C GLN A 353 -3.88 -7.58 -15.78
N TYR A 354 -3.51 -6.50 -15.10
CA TYR A 354 -2.57 -5.50 -15.64
C TYR A 354 -1.13 -5.93 -15.38
N VAL A 355 -0.27 -5.65 -16.35
CA VAL A 355 1.19 -5.79 -16.19
C VAL A 355 1.74 -4.62 -15.36
N TYR A 356 2.91 -4.82 -14.73
CA TYR A 356 3.66 -3.73 -14.10
C TYR A 356 3.87 -2.56 -15.08
N GLU A 357 3.62 -1.33 -14.61
CA GLU A 357 3.66 -0.12 -15.44
C GLU A 357 2.83 -0.25 -16.74
N ALA A 358 1.61 -0.80 -16.65
CA ALA A 358 0.69 -0.85 -17.79
C ALA A 358 0.36 0.55 -18.32
N ASP A 359 0.95 0.95 -19.45
CA ASP A 359 0.85 2.29 -20.03
C ASP A 359 -0.39 2.40 -20.93
N THR A 360 -1.34 3.25 -20.53
CA THR A 360 -2.58 3.49 -21.30
C THR A 360 -2.32 4.07 -22.69
N THR A 361 -1.15 4.69 -22.92
CA THR A 361 -0.77 5.25 -24.23
C THR A 361 -0.13 4.24 -25.18
N ASP A 362 0.23 3.03 -24.71
CA ASP A 362 0.74 1.93 -25.55
C ASP A 362 -0.09 0.65 -25.35
N GLY A 363 -1.41 0.81 -25.35
CA GLY A 363 -2.33 -0.32 -25.32
C GLY A 363 -2.18 -1.20 -24.08
N TYR A 364 -1.85 -0.60 -22.93
CA TYR A 364 -1.70 -1.26 -21.63
C TYR A 364 -0.56 -2.28 -21.54
N LYS A 365 0.40 -2.23 -22.48
CA LYS A 365 1.66 -2.94 -22.32
C LYS A 365 2.49 -2.29 -21.21
N HIS A 366 3.49 -3.01 -20.73
CA HIS A 366 4.53 -2.43 -19.90
C HIS A 366 5.16 -1.22 -20.61
N LEU A 367 5.59 -0.23 -19.82
CA LEU A 367 6.26 0.98 -20.28
C LEU A 367 7.33 0.68 -21.34
N ALA A 368 7.24 1.35 -22.48
CA ALA A 368 8.18 1.11 -23.57
C ALA A 368 9.63 1.43 -23.17
N PRO A 369 10.61 0.59 -23.55
CA PRO A 369 12.01 0.85 -23.27
C PRO A 369 12.45 2.24 -23.76
N GLY A 370 13.07 3.02 -22.88
CA GLY A 370 13.55 4.37 -23.18
C GLY A 370 12.57 5.51 -22.86
N LYS A 371 11.33 5.22 -22.47
CA LYS A 371 10.49 6.20 -21.74
C LYS A 371 10.98 6.29 -20.29
N GLY A 372 11.17 7.50 -19.78
CA GLY A 372 11.77 7.73 -18.46
C GLY A 372 10.85 7.44 -17.27
N ASN A 373 9.54 7.56 -17.46
CA ASN A 373 8.49 7.17 -16.51
C ASN A 373 7.13 7.17 -17.24
N CYS A 374 6.08 6.71 -16.55
CA CYS A 374 4.69 6.78 -17.01
C CYS A 374 3.77 7.37 -15.94
N TRP A 375 4.27 8.33 -15.16
CA TRP A 375 3.55 8.86 -13.99
C TRP A 375 2.10 9.25 -14.30
N SER A 376 1.85 9.93 -15.43
CA SER A 376 0.52 10.38 -15.87
C SER A 376 -0.26 9.38 -16.74
N SER A 377 0.38 8.34 -17.27
CA SER A 377 -0.22 7.45 -18.28
C SER A 377 -0.35 6.00 -17.85
N CYS A 378 0.40 5.53 -16.84
CA CYS A 378 0.24 4.20 -16.30
C CYS A 378 -1.09 4.05 -15.54
N VAL A 379 -1.69 2.86 -15.64
CA VAL A 379 -2.97 2.53 -15.00
C VAL A 379 -2.87 2.79 -13.50
N LYS A 380 -3.81 3.58 -12.99
CA LYS A 380 -4.09 3.78 -11.57
C LYS A 380 -5.34 2.97 -11.24
N MET A 381 -5.41 2.35 -10.06
CA MET A 381 -6.61 1.59 -9.69
C MET A 381 -7.83 2.51 -9.62
N LEU A 382 -7.65 3.69 -9.03
CA LEU A 382 -8.63 4.76 -8.96
C LEU A 382 -7.98 6.08 -9.40
N GLN A 383 -8.60 6.76 -10.37
CA GLN A 383 -8.15 8.05 -10.85
C GLN A 383 -9.29 9.07 -10.90
N PHE A 384 -9.04 10.29 -10.44
CA PHE A 384 -9.99 11.40 -10.47
C PHE A 384 -9.43 12.60 -11.23
N GLN A 385 -10.33 13.52 -11.61
CA GLN A 385 -10.00 14.82 -12.20
C GLN A 385 -10.66 15.93 -11.40
N SER A 386 -9.87 16.94 -11.00
CA SER A 386 -10.36 18.15 -10.36
C SER A 386 -10.22 19.35 -11.29
N PRO A 387 -11.25 20.22 -11.42
CA PRO A 387 -11.15 21.40 -12.26
C PRO A 387 -10.14 22.40 -11.73
N GLN A 388 -9.53 23.19 -12.63
CA GLN A 388 -8.62 24.28 -12.21
C GLN A 388 -9.35 25.36 -11.37
N SER A 389 -10.61 25.60 -11.70
CA SER A 389 -11.54 26.45 -10.96
C SER A 389 -12.94 25.84 -11.05
N GLY A 390 -13.70 25.90 -9.96
CA GLY A 390 -14.99 25.23 -9.91
C GLY A 390 -15.47 24.98 -8.49
N PRO A 391 -16.55 24.20 -8.34
CA PRO A 391 -17.05 23.84 -7.02
C PRO A 391 -16.08 22.89 -6.32
N LYS A 392 -16.12 22.94 -4.99
CA LYS A 392 -15.49 21.92 -4.13
C LYS A 392 -16.00 20.53 -4.49
N GLN A 393 -15.07 19.58 -4.57
CA GLN A 393 -15.35 18.17 -4.80
C GLN A 393 -15.05 17.36 -3.53
N THR A 394 -15.85 16.33 -3.30
CA THR A 394 -15.69 15.42 -2.18
C THR A 394 -15.67 13.98 -2.68
N LEU A 395 -14.85 13.14 -2.06
CA LEU A 395 -14.81 11.71 -2.30
C LEU A 395 -15.03 10.95 -1.00
N LEU A 396 -16.15 10.24 -0.89
CA LEU A 396 -16.39 9.27 0.17
C LEU A 396 -15.88 7.90 -0.25
N MET A 397 -14.81 7.41 0.38
CA MET A 397 -14.26 6.08 0.11
C MET A 397 -14.42 5.17 1.33
N ARG A 398 -15.25 4.12 1.21
CA ARG A 398 -15.65 3.29 2.36
C ARG A 398 -15.61 1.81 2.06
N GLY A 399 -14.86 1.04 2.83
CA GLY A 399 -14.97 -0.43 2.86
C GLY A 399 -14.18 -1.19 1.80
N ILE A 400 -13.92 -0.60 0.64
CA ILE A 400 -13.36 -1.36 -0.49
C ILE A 400 -11.99 -1.97 -0.18
N THR A 401 -11.72 -3.11 -0.80
CA THR A 401 -10.37 -3.69 -0.89
C THR A 401 -9.82 -3.48 -2.30
N VAL A 402 -8.69 -2.79 -2.44
CA VAL A 402 -7.89 -2.72 -3.66
C VAL A 402 -6.81 -3.80 -3.61
N ALA A 403 -6.75 -4.66 -4.63
CA ALA A 403 -5.82 -5.78 -4.68
C ALA A 403 -4.89 -5.68 -5.90
N THR A 404 -3.63 -6.08 -5.73
CA THR A 404 -2.64 -6.23 -6.83
C THR A 404 -2.58 -5.03 -7.78
N PRO A 405 -2.35 -3.80 -7.28
CA PRO A 405 -2.19 -2.65 -8.15
C PRO A 405 -0.96 -2.80 -9.06
N PRO A 406 -1.03 -2.43 -10.35
CA PRO A 406 0.10 -2.53 -11.29
C PRO A 406 1.07 -1.33 -11.22
N TYR A 407 0.68 -0.28 -10.50
CA TYR A 407 1.34 1.02 -10.32
C TYR A 407 0.67 1.71 -9.11
N HIS A 408 0.68 3.05 -9.02
CA HIS A 408 0.06 3.76 -7.90
C HIS A 408 -1.43 3.41 -7.76
N SER A 409 -1.89 3.22 -6.51
CA SER A 409 -3.28 2.84 -6.24
C SER A 409 -4.28 3.97 -6.50
N PHE A 410 -3.91 5.23 -6.20
CA PHE A 410 -4.80 6.38 -6.28
C PHE A 410 -4.09 7.62 -6.82
N VAL A 411 -4.79 8.43 -7.61
CA VAL A 411 -4.38 9.80 -7.93
C VAL A 411 -5.59 10.66 -8.29
N MET A 412 -5.52 11.95 -8.00
CA MET A 412 -6.35 12.98 -8.59
C MET A 412 -5.45 13.94 -9.38
N TYR A 413 -5.79 14.20 -10.65
CA TYR A 413 -5.10 15.22 -11.46
C TYR A 413 -5.95 16.48 -11.58
N GLY A 414 -5.29 17.64 -11.66
CA GLY A 414 -5.95 18.92 -11.78
C GLY A 414 -5.41 19.91 -10.76
N ASN A 415 -6.30 20.66 -10.11
CA ASN A 415 -5.90 21.56 -9.02
C ASN A 415 -5.69 20.78 -7.71
N GLU A 416 -4.44 20.37 -7.45
CA GLU A 416 -4.06 19.61 -6.25
C GLU A 416 -4.18 20.44 -4.96
N ASP A 417 -3.95 21.76 -5.03
CA ASP A 417 -4.17 22.71 -3.92
C ASP A 417 -5.65 23.16 -3.79
N GLY A 418 -6.48 22.69 -4.72
CA GLY A 418 -7.91 22.97 -4.78
C GLY A 418 -8.72 22.21 -3.73
N ASP A 419 -10.03 22.40 -3.77
CA ASP A 419 -10.95 21.78 -2.80
C ASP A 419 -11.39 20.38 -3.25
N PHE A 420 -10.46 19.44 -3.49
CA PHE A 420 -10.77 18.00 -3.62
C PHE A 420 -10.51 17.30 -2.28
N GLN A 421 -11.57 17.04 -1.53
CA GLN A 421 -11.47 16.48 -0.17
C GLN A 421 -11.88 15.00 -0.16
N MET A 422 -11.10 14.15 0.50
CA MET A 422 -11.41 12.73 0.66
C MET A 422 -11.81 12.39 2.10
N GLU A 423 -12.81 11.53 2.24
CA GLU A 423 -13.11 10.84 3.50
C GLU A 423 -12.95 9.34 3.30
N VAL A 424 -11.79 8.82 3.68
CA VAL A 424 -11.43 7.40 3.53
C VAL A 424 -11.56 6.69 4.86
N ASN A 425 -12.33 5.59 4.90
CA ASN A 425 -12.49 4.77 6.10
C ASN A 425 -12.73 3.31 5.76
N ASN A 426 -12.17 2.40 6.56
CA ASN A 426 -12.28 0.97 6.32
C ASN A 426 -11.81 0.61 4.90
N TYR A 427 -10.77 1.26 4.38
CA TYR A 427 -10.14 0.94 3.10
C TYR A 427 -9.06 -0.13 3.30
N GLN A 428 -8.85 -1.01 2.32
CA GLN A 428 -7.74 -1.96 2.34
C GLN A 428 -6.98 -1.93 1.01
N GLN A 429 -5.65 -1.98 1.09
CA GLN A 429 -4.77 -2.32 -0.02
C GLN A 429 -4.03 -3.63 0.29
N VAL A 430 -4.14 -4.62 -0.58
CA VAL A 430 -3.48 -5.93 -0.45
C VAL A 430 -2.69 -6.26 -1.71
N GLY A 431 -1.57 -6.98 -1.56
CA GLY A 431 -0.79 -7.44 -2.71
C GLY A 431 -0.16 -6.34 -3.56
N GLY A 432 0.15 -5.18 -2.99
CA GLY A 432 1.09 -4.22 -3.59
C GLY A 432 2.51 -4.79 -3.61
N TRP A 433 2.80 -5.68 -4.57
CA TRP A 433 4.08 -6.39 -4.68
C TRP A 433 5.11 -5.63 -5.51
N TYR A 434 4.67 -5.01 -6.60
CA TYR A 434 5.53 -4.22 -7.46
C TYR A 434 5.99 -2.95 -6.78
N TRP A 435 7.16 -2.42 -7.15
CA TRP A 435 7.50 -1.02 -6.90
C TRP A 435 6.40 -0.08 -7.43
N GLN A 436 6.41 1.17 -6.97
CA GLN A 436 5.40 2.16 -7.35
C GLN A 436 3.97 1.70 -7.03
N THR A 437 3.79 0.80 -6.07
CA THR A 437 2.46 0.45 -5.53
C THR A 437 2.13 1.28 -4.31
N ASP A 438 2.30 2.60 -4.47
CA ASP A 438 1.99 3.62 -3.47
C ASP A 438 0.62 3.37 -2.85
N GLY A 439 0.50 3.69 -1.56
CA GLY A 439 -0.80 3.83 -0.94
C GLY A 439 -1.48 5.12 -1.38
N LEU A 440 -2.09 5.83 -0.44
CA LEU A 440 -2.94 6.98 -0.77
C LEU A 440 -2.18 8.30 -0.66
N GLU A 441 -2.41 9.16 -1.66
CA GLU A 441 -2.19 10.60 -1.55
C GLU A 441 -3.45 11.25 -0.99
N LEU A 442 -3.31 11.90 0.17
CA LEU A 442 -4.42 12.56 0.84
C LEU A 442 -4.39 14.05 0.50
N TYR A 443 -5.34 14.47 -0.33
CA TYR A 443 -5.50 15.86 -0.76
C TYR A 443 -5.97 16.75 0.38
N LYS A 444 -5.97 18.07 0.16
CA LYS A 444 -6.26 19.06 1.19
C LYS A 444 -7.57 18.79 1.94
N GLY A 445 -7.53 18.84 3.26
CA GLY A 445 -8.70 18.61 4.13
C GLY A 445 -9.10 17.14 4.29
N SER A 446 -8.35 16.19 3.73
CA SER A 446 -8.75 14.79 3.69
C SER A 446 -8.54 14.04 5.00
N SER A 447 -9.25 12.91 5.14
CA SER A 447 -9.04 11.98 6.25
C SER A 447 -8.89 10.52 5.79
N LEU A 448 -8.03 9.76 6.48
CA LEU A 448 -7.87 8.31 6.32
C LEU A 448 -7.95 7.63 7.68
N ARG A 449 -8.90 6.68 7.83
CA ARG A 449 -9.01 5.94 9.09
C ARG A 449 -9.36 4.47 8.97
N ASN A 450 -9.04 3.70 10.01
CA ASN A 450 -9.41 2.29 10.17
C ASN A 450 -9.03 1.41 8.97
N SER A 451 -7.86 1.64 8.36
CA SER A 451 -7.48 1.03 7.09
C SER A 451 -6.29 0.08 7.22
N PHE A 452 -6.09 -0.75 6.19
CA PHE A 452 -4.93 -1.63 6.06
C PHE A 452 -4.19 -1.33 4.75
N LEU A 453 -2.86 -1.20 4.77
CA LEU A 453 -2.08 -0.95 3.57
C LEU A 453 -0.88 -1.90 3.45
N HIS A 454 -0.86 -2.72 2.40
CA HIS A 454 0.33 -3.44 1.92
C HIS A 454 0.88 -2.77 0.67
N SER A 455 2.06 -2.16 0.79
CA SER A 455 2.62 -1.29 -0.26
C SER A 455 4.15 -1.39 -0.35
N ASN A 456 4.64 -1.44 -1.59
CA ASN A 456 6.06 -1.44 -1.94
C ASN A 456 6.55 -0.11 -2.52
N ASP A 457 5.92 0.99 -2.06
CA ASP A 457 6.38 2.36 -2.27
C ASP A 457 5.85 3.26 -1.15
N ASP A 458 5.91 4.58 -1.30
CA ASP A 458 5.34 5.58 -0.37
C ASP A 458 3.91 5.18 0.10
N VAL A 459 3.74 4.83 1.38
CA VAL A 459 2.47 4.25 1.87
C VAL A 459 1.41 5.33 2.12
N ILE A 460 1.77 6.41 2.81
CA ILE A 460 0.88 7.54 3.11
C ILE A 460 1.60 8.82 2.70
N LYS A 461 1.11 9.46 1.63
CA LYS A 461 1.69 10.67 1.06
C LYS A 461 1.00 11.91 1.64
N LEU A 462 1.75 12.68 2.42
CA LEU A 462 1.30 13.82 3.20
C LEU A 462 1.68 15.13 2.49
N TYR A 463 1.14 15.30 1.28
CA TYR A 463 1.53 16.39 0.36
C TYR A 463 0.70 17.65 0.51
N HIS A 464 -0.32 17.62 1.37
CA HIS A 464 -1.38 18.64 1.43
C HIS A 464 -1.70 19.02 2.88
N SER A 465 -2.25 20.23 3.05
CA SER A 465 -2.66 20.76 4.36
C SER A 465 -3.96 20.13 4.88
N ASP A 466 -4.23 20.28 6.18
CA ASP A 466 -5.50 19.90 6.82
C ASP A 466 -5.81 18.39 6.72
N VAL A 467 -4.78 17.55 6.72
CA VAL A 467 -4.90 16.10 6.59
C VAL A 467 -4.94 15.43 7.96
N SER A 468 -5.85 14.47 8.14
CA SER A 468 -5.92 13.62 9.33
C SER A 468 -5.83 12.13 8.99
N VAL A 469 -5.01 11.39 9.72
CA VAL A 469 -4.80 9.95 9.52
C VAL A 469 -4.90 9.27 10.88
N ASP A 470 -5.76 8.27 11.04
CA ASP A 470 -5.96 7.61 12.34
C ASP A 470 -6.22 6.11 12.24
N ASN A 471 -5.63 5.30 13.13
CA ASN A 471 -5.92 3.87 13.27
C ASN A 471 -5.68 3.08 11.97
N ASN A 472 -4.43 3.03 11.52
CA ASN A 472 -4.05 2.34 10.29
C ASN A 472 -3.01 1.26 10.55
N VAL A 473 -3.21 0.09 9.94
CA VAL A 473 -2.30 -1.04 10.00
C VAL A 473 -1.53 -1.14 8.69
N ILE A 474 -0.22 -1.21 8.76
CA ILE A 474 0.67 -1.13 7.60
C ILE A 474 1.56 -2.37 7.55
N TRP A 475 1.56 -3.03 6.40
CA TRP A 475 2.55 -4.03 6.04
C TRP A 475 3.44 -3.44 4.96
N LYS A 476 4.59 -2.91 5.39
CA LYS A 476 5.54 -2.28 4.48
C LYS A 476 6.36 -3.35 3.76
N VAL A 477 6.58 -3.17 2.47
CA VAL A 477 7.39 -4.10 1.67
C VAL A 477 8.84 -3.57 1.63
N GLU A 478 9.55 -3.58 0.49
CA GLU A 478 10.98 -3.22 0.44
C GLU A 478 11.28 -1.74 0.15
N ASN A 479 10.51 -1.09 -0.70
CA ASN A 479 10.85 0.20 -1.31
C ASN A 479 9.97 1.34 -0.78
N GLY A 480 10.54 2.54 -0.68
CA GLY A 480 9.91 3.74 -0.13
C GLY A 480 9.77 3.72 1.41
N PRO A 481 9.34 4.83 2.03
CA PRO A 481 9.00 5.00 3.44
C PRO A 481 7.53 4.67 3.76
N VAL A 482 7.16 4.78 5.03
CA VAL A 482 5.76 4.71 5.48
C VAL A 482 5.06 6.05 5.26
N PHE A 483 5.60 7.14 5.82
CA PHE A 483 5.10 8.50 5.64
C PHE A 483 6.08 9.29 4.76
N GLN A 484 5.55 9.92 3.71
CA GLN A 484 6.33 10.71 2.75
C GLN A 484 5.76 12.12 2.59
N TRP A 485 6.59 13.15 2.65
CA TRP A 485 6.19 14.53 2.32
C TRP A 485 7.17 15.31 1.43
N GLY A 486 8.31 14.73 1.04
CA GLY A 486 9.31 15.35 0.18
C GLY A 486 9.00 15.22 -1.32
N TRP A 487 10.03 14.86 -2.09
CA TRP A 487 10.10 14.85 -3.57
C TRP A 487 10.03 16.21 -4.26
N GLY A 488 9.48 17.23 -3.60
CA GLY A 488 9.53 18.62 -4.00
C GLY A 488 9.23 19.50 -2.78
N PRO A 489 9.67 20.77 -2.79
CA PRO A 489 9.29 21.72 -1.74
C PRO A 489 7.77 21.88 -1.65
N ARG A 490 7.23 22.02 -0.44
CA ARG A 490 5.78 22.18 -0.22
C ARG A 490 5.44 23.27 0.79
N THR A 491 4.26 23.86 0.63
CA THR A 491 3.61 24.68 1.66
C THR A 491 2.45 23.91 2.28
N ILE A 492 2.69 23.30 3.45
CA ILE A 492 1.73 22.40 4.10
C ILE A 492 1.57 22.71 5.58
N SER A 493 0.37 22.52 6.10
CA SER A 493 0.09 22.77 7.51
C SER A 493 -1.01 21.92 8.10
N ARG A 494 -1.02 21.77 9.43
CA ARG A 494 -2.09 21.11 10.19
C ARG A 494 -2.29 19.65 9.73
N ILE A 495 -1.22 18.88 9.77
CA ILE A 495 -1.23 17.44 9.48
C ILE A 495 -1.21 16.69 10.80
N GLN A 496 -2.16 15.78 10.99
CA GLN A 496 -2.29 14.96 12.19
C GLN A 496 -2.34 13.49 11.82
N VAL A 497 -1.40 12.72 12.34
CA VAL A 497 -1.34 11.26 12.16
C VAL A 497 -1.37 10.63 13.55
N SER A 498 -2.27 9.68 13.79
CA SER A 498 -2.38 8.97 15.05
C SER A 498 -2.57 7.46 14.88
N ASN A 499 -2.10 6.70 15.86
CA ASN A 499 -2.39 5.27 16.02
C ASN A 499 -2.05 4.44 14.76
N THR A 500 -0.77 4.38 14.42
CA THR A 500 -0.29 3.60 13.27
C THR A 500 0.50 2.38 13.75
N ASP A 501 0.10 1.20 13.28
CA ASP A 501 0.81 -0.06 13.53
C ASP A 501 1.49 -0.53 12.25
N VAL A 502 2.82 -0.42 12.19
CA VAL A 502 3.65 -1.03 11.15
C VAL A 502 3.97 -2.45 11.61
N ILE A 503 3.16 -3.42 11.19
CA ILE A 503 3.21 -4.80 11.68
C ILE A 503 4.32 -5.63 11.04
N HIS A 504 4.77 -5.23 9.85
CA HIS A 504 5.89 -5.81 9.10
C HIS A 504 6.54 -4.75 8.24
N ASN A 505 7.84 -4.91 8.02
CA ASN A 505 8.59 -4.14 7.04
C ASN A 505 9.75 -4.96 6.51
N ARG A 506 9.99 -4.96 5.19
CA ARG A 506 11.23 -5.52 4.62
C ARG A 506 12.18 -4.40 4.22
N MET A 507 12.33 -3.38 5.04
CA MET A 507 13.16 -2.23 4.73
C MET A 507 14.65 -2.56 4.89
N TRP A 508 15.40 -2.63 3.78
CA TRP A 508 16.76 -3.23 3.74
C TRP A 508 17.84 -2.38 3.08
N TRP A 509 17.51 -1.21 2.51
CA TRP A 509 18.47 -0.42 1.75
C TRP A 509 19.59 0.16 2.61
N ARG A 510 20.82 0.21 2.05
CA ARG A 510 21.98 0.83 2.70
C ARG A 510 22.03 2.35 2.49
N TRP A 511 21.84 2.82 1.26
CA TRP A 511 22.16 4.20 0.86
C TRP A 511 20.96 5.00 0.33
N THR A 512 19.82 4.33 0.10
CA THR A 512 18.63 4.95 -0.51
C THR A 512 18.06 6.06 0.36
N LYS A 513 17.85 7.25 -0.21
CA LYS A 513 17.36 8.43 0.51
C LYS A 513 15.84 8.37 0.77
N ASN A 514 15.08 7.73 -0.12
CA ASN A 514 13.63 7.55 0.03
C ASN A 514 13.26 6.29 0.84
N HIS A 515 13.42 6.34 2.16
CA HIS A 515 13.17 5.19 3.04
C HIS A 515 13.03 5.60 4.52
N CYS A 516 12.80 4.61 5.41
CA CYS A 516 12.46 4.75 6.85
C CYS A 516 10.96 4.98 7.12
N ILE A 517 10.58 5.10 8.39
CA ILE A 517 9.19 5.32 8.79
C ILE A 517 8.70 6.72 8.40
N PHE A 518 9.42 7.76 8.82
CA PHE A 518 9.13 9.17 8.52
C PHE A 518 10.17 9.70 7.53
N ASN A 519 9.72 10.20 6.37
CA ASN A 519 10.62 10.60 5.32
C ASN A 519 10.19 11.88 4.60
N SER A 520 11.18 12.71 4.30
CA SER A 520 11.11 13.73 3.25
C SER A 520 12.22 13.43 2.27
N SER A 521 11.88 12.82 1.13
CA SER A 521 12.84 12.46 0.09
C SER A 521 13.39 13.73 -0.59
N PRO A 522 14.66 13.73 -1.06
CA PRO A 522 15.18 14.82 -1.89
C PRO A 522 14.33 15.09 -3.12
N SER A 523 14.56 16.23 -3.77
CA SER A 523 13.78 16.60 -4.95
C SER A 523 13.88 15.55 -6.05
N ILE A 524 12.74 15.16 -6.61
CA ILE A 524 12.68 14.23 -7.74
C ILE A 524 13.33 14.80 -9.01
N ILE A 525 13.49 16.12 -9.09
CA ILE A 525 14.16 16.81 -10.21
C ILE A 525 15.65 16.44 -10.24
N ASP A 526 16.29 16.39 -9.07
CA ASP A 526 17.67 15.95 -8.89
C ASP A 526 17.84 15.44 -7.45
N VAL A 527 17.78 14.11 -7.31
CA VAL A 527 17.81 13.42 -6.02
C VAL A 527 19.18 13.47 -5.35
N ASP A 528 20.22 13.86 -6.08
CA ASP A 528 21.60 13.98 -5.59
C ASP A 528 21.99 15.40 -5.21
N SER A 529 21.29 16.39 -5.77
CA SER A 529 21.48 17.79 -5.39
C SER A 529 20.91 18.10 -3.99
N THR A 530 21.67 18.86 -3.23
CA THR A 530 21.22 19.49 -1.98
C THR A 530 20.73 20.93 -2.17
N ALA A 531 20.69 21.42 -3.42
CA ALA A 531 20.40 22.81 -3.79
C ALA A 531 19.05 22.97 -4.51
N THR A 532 18.10 22.08 -4.21
CA THR A 532 16.77 21.99 -4.83
C THR A 532 15.62 22.41 -3.90
N ALA A 533 15.95 22.95 -2.72
CA ALA A 533 14.97 23.42 -1.76
C ALA A 533 14.36 24.79 -2.15
N ASP A 534 13.24 25.15 -1.55
CA ASP A 534 12.60 26.45 -1.69
C ASP A 534 12.46 27.14 -0.33
N THR A 535 13.23 28.21 -0.13
CA THR A 535 13.24 29.01 1.11
C THR A 535 11.95 29.81 1.33
N THR A 536 11.04 29.86 0.36
CA THR A 536 9.75 30.57 0.46
C THR A 536 8.59 29.69 0.92
N GLN A 537 8.80 28.37 0.93
CA GLN A 537 7.80 27.39 1.34
C GLN A 537 8.05 26.91 2.76
N GLU A 538 6.99 26.46 3.43
CA GLU A 538 7.06 26.05 4.83
C GLU A 538 6.06 24.92 5.17
N MET A 539 6.53 23.95 5.94
CA MET A 539 5.74 22.94 6.63
C MET A 539 5.55 23.35 8.10
N THR A 540 4.30 23.49 8.54
CA THR A 540 3.96 23.94 9.91
C THR A 540 2.90 23.08 10.60
N ASP A 541 3.01 22.87 11.90
CA ASP A 541 1.97 22.16 12.69
C ASP A 541 1.71 20.73 12.17
N VAL A 542 2.74 19.89 12.24
CA VAL A 542 2.67 18.48 11.86
C VAL A 542 2.87 17.61 13.09
N SER A 543 1.97 16.67 13.33
CA SER A 543 2.04 15.77 14.49
C SER A 543 1.84 14.32 14.07
N PHE A 544 2.72 13.45 14.54
CA PHE A 544 2.61 12.01 14.48
C PHE A 544 2.52 11.48 15.91
N VAL A 545 1.46 10.75 16.25
CA VAL A 545 1.18 10.27 17.60
C VAL A 545 0.98 8.75 17.59
N ASN A 546 1.64 8.02 18.49
CA ASN A 546 1.49 6.57 18.64
C ASN A 546 1.77 5.80 17.34
N THR A 547 3.05 5.75 16.94
CA THR A 547 3.51 4.89 15.84
C THR A 547 4.25 3.69 16.41
N ASN A 548 3.68 2.50 16.25
CA ASN A 548 4.25 1.24 16.70
C ASN A 548 4.85 0.48 15.51
N VAL A 549 6.11 0.07 15.64
CA VAL A 549 6.86 -0.65 14.61
C VAL A 549 7.27 -1.99 15.19
N GLU A 550 6.55 -3.03 14.79
CA GLU A 550 6.78 -4.39 15.23
C GLU A 550 7.89 -5.06 14.40
N GLY A 551 8.60 -6.00 15.00
CA GLY A 551 9.73 -6.69 14.38
C GLY A 551 11.02 -5.88 14.36
N MET A 552 11.73 -5.96 13.24
CA MET A 552 13.01 -5.30 13.00
C MET A 552 12.85 -4.24 11.92
N VAL A 553 13.42 -3.05 12.14
CA VAL A 553 13.46 -1.99 11.12
C VAL A 553 14.89 -1.55 10.88
N ASN A 554 15.21 -1.00 9.71
CA ASN A 554 16.53 -0.41 9.46
C ASN A 554 16.64 1.02 10.01
N CYS A 555 15.66 1.88 9.79
CA CYS A 555 15.68 3.28 10.19
C CYS A 555 14.25 3.84 10.38
N VAL A 556 14.13 4.91 11.18
CA VAL A 556 12.85 5.57 11.48
C VAL A 556 12.70 6.97 10.89
N ILE A 557 13.74 7.79 10.80
CA ILE A 557 13.62 9.19 10.37
C ILE A 557 14.68 9.51 9.30
N ARG A 558 14.26 9.96 8.11
CA ARG A 558 15.14 10.54 7.09
C ARG A 558 14.50 11.77 6.46
N ILE A 559 14.90 12.95 6.93
CA ILE A 559 14.33 14.22 6.50
C ILE A 559 15.40 15.03 5.77
N TYR A 560 15.25 15.16 4.45
CA TYR A 560 15.99 16.08 3.61
C TYR A 560 15.10 17.31 3.37
N ALA A 561 15.14 18.30 4.28
CA ALA A 561 14.17 19.38 4.30
C ALA A 561 14.29 20.27 3.04
N LEU A 562 13.30 20.16 2.15
CA LEU A 562 13.15 20.95 0.92
C LEU A 562 12.39 22.26 1.13
N GLU A 563 11.76 22.43 2.28
CA GLU A 563 11.02 23.61 2.71
C GLU A 563 11.40 23.98 4.15
N GLY A 564 11.02 25.18 4.60
CA GLY A 564 11.12 25.52 6.01
C GLY A 564 10.27 24.58 6.87
N MET A 565 10.67 24.32 8.12
CA MET A 565 9.92 23.44 9.03
C MET A 565 9.72 24.08 10.39
N LYS A 566 8.47 24.09 10.87
CA LYS A 566 8.14 24.51 12.25
C LYS A 566 7.11 23.63 12.93
N ARG A 567 7.28 23.40 14.23
CA ARG A 567 6.35 22.68 15.11
C ARG A 567 5.99 21.30 14.52
N VAL A 568 7.03 20.49 14.32
CA VAL A 568 6.91 19.11 13.86
C VAL A 568 7.13 18.19 15.05
N THR A 569 6.14 17.37 15.39
CA THR A 569 6.18 16.48 16.55
C THR A 569 6.02 15.03 16.15
N ILE A 570 6.88 14.17 16.66
CA ILE A 570 6.75 12.71 16.66
C ILE A 570 6.64 12.30 18.12
N ASP A 571 5.45 11.94 18.59
CA ASP A 571 5.15 11.57 19.97
C ASP A 571 4.73 10.10 20.05
N GLY A 572 5.38 9.29 20.89
CA GLY A 572 5.05 7.87 21.05
C GLY A 572 5.48 7.00 19.86
N LEU A 573 6.73 7.16 19.41
CA LEU A 573 7.35 6.23 18.46
C LEU A 573 7.90 5.01 19.21
N HIS A 574 7.36 3.82 18.94
CA HIS A 574 7.80 2.57 19.55
C HIS A 574 8.39 1.64 18.49
N VAL A 575 9.68 1.34 18.61
CA VAL A 575 10.37 0.39 17.74
C VAL A 575 10.72 -0.86 18.54
N GLU A 576 10.28 -2.03 18.10
CA GLU A 576 10.62 -3.28 18.77
C GLU A 576 12.13 -3.52 18.71
N SER A 577 12.74 -3.49 17.51
CA SER A 577 14.18 -3.65 17.39
C SER A 577 14.77 -3.12 16.07
N TRP A 578 16.09 -2.88 16.04
CA TRP A 578 16.82 -2.67 14.80
C TRP A 578 17.15 -3.99 14.11
N ASN A 579 17.05 -4.02 12.79
CA ASN A 579 17.54 -5.10 11.96
C ASN A 579 19.09 -5.18 12.02
N LYS A 580 19.69 -6.14 11.32
CA LYS A 580 21.14 -6.42 11.40
C LYS A 580 21.92 -5.89 10.21
N MET A 581 21.38 -4.90 9.50
CA MET A 581 22.09 -4.16 8.46
C MET A 581 23.36 -3.49 9.00
N SER A 582 24.26 -3.12 8.09
CA SER A 582 25.44 -2.33 8.42
C SER A 582 25.05 -0.94 8.95
N PRO A 583 25.93 -0.24 9.69
CA PRO A 583 25.62 1.07 10.26
C PRO A 583 25.06 2.09 9.26
N GLU A 584 25.49 2.01 8.00
CA GLU A 584 25.04 2.92 6.93
C GLU A 584 23.56 2.67 6.58
N GLY A 585 23.12 1.42 6.61
CA GLY A 585 21.70 1.07 6.48
C GLY A 585 20.83 1.52 7.64
N HIS A 586 21.43 1.83 8.80
CA HIS A 586 20.71 2.31 10.00
C HIS A 586 20.69 3.83 10.15
N MET A 587 21.26 4.58 9.22
CA MET A 587 21.36 6.04 9.36
C MET A 587 19.98 6.69 9.37
N ASN A 588 19.67 7.42 10.45
CA ASN A 588 18.56 8.35 10.52
C ASN A 588 19.09 9.76 10.28
N ASN A 589 18.55 10.49 9.30
CA ASN A 589 19.07 11.77 8.87
C ASN A 589 18.08 12.91 9.12
N PHE A 590 18.60 14.10 9.43
CA PHE A 590 17.88 15.35 9.37
C PHE A 590 18.83 16.44 8.88
N THR A 591 18.54 17.01 7.72
CA THR A 591 19.39 18.02 7.06
C THR A 591 18.52 19.12 6.45
N ALA A 592 18.98 20.38 6.55
CA ALA A 592 18.40 21.50 5.82
C ALA A 592 19.07 21.63 4.44
N PHE A 593 18.30 21.49 3.36
CA PHE A 593 18.79 21.73 2.00
C PHE A 593 18.77 23.23 1.69
N THR A 594 19.40 23.60 0.58
CA THR A 594 19.49 24.99 0.14
C THR A 594 18.67 25.24 -1.12
N ASP A 595 18.30 26.50 -1.32
CA ASP A 595 17.87 26.97 -2.63
C ASP A 595 19.06 27.00 -3.63
N PRO A 596 18.82 27.26 -4.93
CA PRO A 596 19.89 27.37 -5.92
C PRO A 596 20.90 28.50 -5.67
N SER A 597 20.60 29.46 -4.78
CA SER A 597 21.52 30.52 -4.36
C SER A 597 22.40 30.12 -3.16
N GLY A 598 22.24 28.91 -2.64
CA GLY A 598 22.97 28.38 -1.50
C GLY A 598 22.42 28.81 -0.14
N ARG A 599 21.20 29.38 -0.08
CA ARG A 599 20.55 29.74 1.19
C ARG A 599 19.80 28.53 1.75
N PRO A 600 20.08 28.08 2.99
CA PRO A 600 19.37 26.95 3.58
C PRO A 600 17.92 27.32 3.92
N VAL A 601 17.04 26.33 3.88
CA VAL A 601 15.69 26.44 4.47
C VAL A 601 15.77 26.70 5.97
N THR A 602 14.77 27.38 6.51
CA THR A 602 14.73 27.71 7.95
C THR A 602 14.03 26.59 8.72
N ILE A 603 14.70 26.04 9.72
CA ILE A 603 14.10 25.13 10.70
C ILE A 603 13.86 25.91 11.99
N GLY A 604 12.69 25.77 12.60
CA GLY A 604 12.40 26.38 13.91
C GLY A 604 13.33 25.88 15.01
N ASN A 605 13.51 26.68 16.06
CA ASN A 605 14.36 26.33 17.19
C ASN A 605 13.55 25.50 18.21
N GLN A 606 13.94 24.24 18.43
CA GLN A 606 13.21 23.37 19.35
C GLN A 606 13.57 23.59 20.81
N VAL A 607 14.84 23.88 21.11
CA VAL A 607 15.35 23.94 22.48
C VAL A 607 14.88 25.20 23.22
N ARG A 608 14.81 26.34 22.53
CA ARG A 608 14.44 27.64 23.08
C ARG A 608 12.98 28.00 22.83
N ASP A 609 12.52 27.79 21.60
CA ASP A 609 11.24 28.34 21.13
C ASP A 609 10.15 27.25 21.01
N HIS A 610 10.51 25.97 21.14
CA HIS A 610 9.63 24.82 20.89
C HIS A 610 8.98 24.82 19.49
N GLU A 611 9.72 25.32 18.50
CA GLU A 611 9.25 25.45 17.12
C GLU A 611 9.95 24.51 16.13
N GLY A 612 10.82 23.60 16.57
CA GLY A 612 11.59 22.73 15.67
C GLY A 612 10.96 21.34 15.49
N LEU A 613 11.82 20.32 15.44
CA LEU A 613 11.45 18.91 15.45
C LEU A 613 11.50 18.34 16.87
N LEU A 614 10.36 17.97 17.44
CA LEU A 614 10.26 17.27 18.72
C LEU A 614 10.07 15.77 18.50
N ILE A 615 10.93 14.95 19.12
CA ILE A 615 10.78 13.49 19.15
C ILE A 615 10.54 13.06 20.60
N LYS A 616 9.28 12.93 20.99
CA LYS A 616 8.86 12.64 22.35
C LYS A 616 8.46 11.17 22.51
N ASP A 617 8.75 10.58 23.67
CA ASP A 617 8.38 9.20 24.02
C ASP A 617 8.87 8.16 22.99
N TYR A 618 10.03 8.44 22.37
CA TYR A 618 10.68 7.52 21.43
C TYR A 618 11.38 6.38 22.16
N THR A 619 11.03 5.13 21.82
CA THR A 619 11.60 3.92 22.41
C THR A 619 12.13 2.95 21.36
N VAL A 620 13.22 2.27 21.70
CA VAL A 620 13.74 1.11 20.96
C VAL A 620 13.90 -0.05 21.93
N GLY A 621 13.24 -1.19 21.69
CA GLY A 621 13.27 -2.34 22.59
C GLY A 621 12.83 -2.00 24.02
N GLY A 622 11.88 -1.08 24.17
CA GLY A 622 11.38 -0.58 25.46
C GLY A 622 12.31 0.42 26.18
N VAL A 623 13.45 0.79 25.59
CA VAL A 623 14.35 1.79 26.16
C VAL A 623 14.08 3.16 25.53
N THR A 624 13.74 4.14 26.37
CA THR A 624 13.55 5.53 25.94
C THR A 624 14.86 6.15 25.43
N ILE A 625 14.79 6.79 24.27
CA ILE A 625 15.88 7.51 23.63
C ILE A 625 15.77 8.98 24.03
N LEU A 626 16.83 9.52 24.64
CA LEU A 626 16.83 10.87 25.19
C LEU A 626 18.13 11.60 24.86
N LYS A 627 18.02 12.87 24.46
CA LYS A 627 19.18 13.73 24.21
C LYS A 627 20.04 13.85 25.48
N SER A 628 19.36 14.04 26.61
CA SER A 628 19.95 14.17 27.96
C SER A 628 20.67 12.92 28.47
N LYS A 629 20.30 11.71 28.01
CA LYS A 629 20.99 10.45 28.38
C LYS A 629 22.12 10.07 27.41
N GLY A 630 22.28 10.79 26.30
CA GLY A 630 23.34 10.52 25.33
C GLY A 630 23.23 9.16 24.62
N ASN A 631 22.05 8.52 24.64
CA ASN A 631 21.79 7.24 23.98
C ASN A 631 21.17 7.37 22.59
N TRP A 632 21.07 8.59 22.06
CA TRP A 632 20.41 8.96 20.81
C TRP A 632 21.29 8.85 19.56
N ALA A 633 22.59 9.10 19.67
CA ALA A 633 23.48 9.30 18.52
C ALA A 633 23.58 8.09 17.56
N SER A 634 24.11 8.32 16.36
CA SER A 634 24.23 7.32 15.28
C SER A 634 24.88 5.99 15.70
N ASN A 635 25.90 6.04 16.56
CA ASN A 635 26.56 4.86 17.12
C ASN A 635 25.95 4.34 18.45
N LYS A 636 24.81 4.91 18.88
CA LYS A 636 24.06 4.53 20.08
C LYS A 636 22.73 3.87 19.69
N LEU A 637 21.90 3.62 20.70
CA LEU A 637 20.64 2.90 20.50
C LEU A 637 19.65 3.69 19.63
N GLY A 638 19.62 5.02 19.72
CA GLY A 638 18.68 5.86 18.96
C GLY A 638 19.01 6.04 17.48
N ARG A 639 20.25 5.78 17.06
CA ARG A 639 20.69 5.83 15.65
C ARG A 639 20.45 7.18 14.94
N LEU A 640 20.31 8.27 15.67
CA LEU A 640 20.08 9.60 15.11
C LEU A 640 21.42 10.23 14.67
N ASP A 641 21.58 10.43 13.36
CA ASP A 641 22.74 11.03 12.70
C ASP A 641 22.37 12.39 12.09
N PHE A 642 21.77 13.24 12.90
CA PHE A 642 21.28 14.54 12.44
C PHE A 642 22.42 15.55 12.28
N ASP A 643 22.29 16.47 11.32
CA ASP A 643 23.29 17.49 11.06
C ASP A 643 23.58 18.33 12.32
N GLY A 644 24.85 18.41 12.73
CA GLY A 644 25.26 19.15 13.91
C GLY A 644 24.92 20.65 13.87
N ARG A 645 24.72 21.22 12.67
CA ARG A 645 24.26 22.61 12.50
C ARG A 645 22.81 22.81 12.96
N LEU A 646 22.03 21.73 13.04
CA LEU A 646 20.64 21.72 13.49
C LEU A 646 20.50 21.34 14.97
N TRP A 647 21.58 21.36 15.77
CA TRP A 647 21.57 20.91 17.17
C TRP A 647 20.46 21.55 18.02
N GLU A 648 20.18 22.84 17.83
CA GLU A 648 19.14 23.58 18.57
C GLU A 648 17.74 23.46 17.94
N ASN A 649 17.64 22.83 16.77
CA ASN A 649 16.43 22.72 15.96
C ASN A 649 15.66 21.43 16.17
N TRP A 650 16.18 20.51 16.98
CA TRP A 650 15.49 19.28 17.35
C TRP A 650 15.79 18.88 18.79
N ASP A 651 14.86 18.13 19.39
CA ASP A 651 15.07 17.49 20.68
C ASP A 651 14.45 16.09 20.74
N THR A 652 14.93 15.27 21.67
CA THR A 652 14.29 14.01 22.01
C THR A 652 14.21 13.82 23.53
N GLU A 653 12.98 13.71 24.03
CA GLU A 653 12.62 13.79 25.46
C GLU A 653 11.61 12.74 25.95
#